data_AF-A0A9Q0S7W8-F1
#
_entry.id   AF-A0A9Q0S7W8-F1
#
_cell.length_a   1.000
_cell.length_b   1.000
_cell.length_c   1.000
_cell.angle_alpha   90.00
_cell.angle_beta   90.00
_cell.angle_gamma   90.00
#
_symmetry.space_group_name_H-M   'P 1'
#
loop_
_entity.id
_entity.type
_entity.pdbx_description
1 polymer ?
#
loop_
_entity_poly.entity_id
_entity_poly.type
_entity_poly.pdbx_seq_one_letter_code
_entity_poly.pdbx_strand_id
1 'polypeptide(L)'
;MFKSEQLFGKFSNRRAVIWEASTGKVQFTYDDILRATKIVAKALQRYITQNNQKNVGVLLHHSAEIAPVILGILDVCCTFCCLNSNQSPAEIKETILLLRCNIGVADKSFLLKHPNYETLNEIVVFNSTLLILRLSTEDFVDGNDFTNGPDREENRIFQSSTPMFCCSTSGTTGKAKTVQVPFRCLMPNVESLSKHYAITQTDVIYISSPPTFDPFVVDLFLGLFNGATILMVSNDVRLSTKLLVSSFEINSVTIAQITPSLFRRFPLHDIRNRLFRTLRCLILGGEPFPSMPEVKSWFGPKGEGETLTRLFNIYGITEISSTIYEVTLMDIQNESLIPIGSPLDPHTTLKVVDCVNKEIIDNGIGELFIQSKIRKCVLRESGQSDTMVDSIATGDLVDVKSGTIYYKTRVNNIVKIFGRKVNLTKIENTAKSNWLMKDACCVFDNDKYSLNLFIQRGDDWLYTKKEILQGLKLKLLEQEVPNNIHFVDEFPLSCHGKISKSKLLEMIQQPVTSLLRDYFLSKLEENFLGFDADATLKLSFLAAGGTSVLALQLINELEIKFNFSDDELMTMLLNSELSVQKILFHLQKFSPNESKPTIQKAALPLTSTWSHNLEKCIDASPTICRIDNKYIVSVGSHSHILVNVDLISGQLLSKLILPHRIECQVVQYANKYGIVGCYDGFVYSFDIQDGSEKWKFNSHGMVKSRMCLVDDFIVFGNYNSVSNVWCLRADDGAFIWNKKIGNKSVYAGIVAIENKLFVSTLDGVCAIVELYTGNVLCETKLQSPIFSTPKAVGNNVFVAEVLGIIHCVDRCGNILCSFRANGNIYSSIESVGDNSISFGCYDKSVYCISYDTNSSLFKLLWKLDTSGQIFSSPKTFVFDGMNLLVVCCTNGTISLLNWNGEVLKQFRVDGEVFATPAVTANKVIIGDMTSGKATQEYLIYVTGFGPFAGHEAVNASWEAVQLLPTQRTVRNQSFHLKLVEIPVIYDKVDKFVERIWEDNPKLVIHCGVDGSAKKIRVEKHAYNSNYCKADWSGKCLDSQKICLKNNGIDCDSLSTCIDVEKIVNELNSILPGEIFASSTKVGNYLCGYIYLNSLDINCDRTLFIHVPPVNLPYTSQQTSDAILAILDKCVEQLFDEGKI
;
A
#
# COMPACT_ATOMS: atom_id res chain seq x y z
N MET A 1 -17.68 -47.74 -4.96
CA MET A 1 -16.25 -48.12 -4.91
C MET A 1 -15.51 -47.03 -5.67
N PHE A 2 -14.39 -46.51 -5.16
CA PHE A 2 -13.68 -45.38 -5.77
C PHE A 2 -12.22 -45.76 -6.03
N LYS A 3 -11.77 -45.60 -7.27
CA LYS A 3 -10.36 -45.60 -7.71
C LYS A 3 -10.22 -44.58 -8.85
N SER A 4 -9.27 -43.66 -8.74
CA SER A 4 -9.04 -42.60 -9.73
C SER A 4 -8.88 -43.13 -11.16
N GLU A 5 -8.09 -44.20 -11.33
CA GLU A 5 -7.82 -44.83 -12.64
C GLU A 5 -9.09 -45.32 -13.37
N GLN A 6 -10.06 -45.86 -12.62
CA GLN A 6 -11.31 -46.37 -13.21
C GLN A 6 -12.26 -45.25 -13.64
N LEU A 7 -12.15 -44.09 -13.00
CA LEU A 7 -12.97 -42.91 -13.24
C LEU A 7 -12.50 -42.11 -14.44
N PHE A 8 -11.18 -41.93 -14.58
CA PHE A 8 -10.60 -40.98 -15.53
C PHE A 8 -10.05 -41.58 -16.82
N GLY A 9 -9.82 -42.90 -16.87
CA GLY A 9 -9.26 -43.55 -18.06
C GLY A 9 -10.08 -43.38 -19.35
N LYS A 10 -11.34 -42.94 -19.25
CA LYS A 10 -12.21 -42.64 -20.40
C LYS A 10 -11.99 -41.24 -21.01
N PHE A 11 -11.34 -40.34 -20.28
CA PHE A 11 -11.21 -38.92 -20.64
C PHE A 11 -9.76 -38.43 -20.74
N SER A 12 -8.77 -39.34 -20.80
CA SER A 12 -7.34 -39.06 -20.58
C SER A 12 -6.80 -37.79 -21.26
N ASN A 13 -7.08 -37.57 -22.54
CA ASN A 13 -6.56 -36.42 -23.30
C ASN A 13 -7.41 -35.14 -23.19
N ARG A 14 -8.54 -35.17 -22.48
CA ARG A 14 -9.39 -34.00 -22.29
C ARG A 14 -8.84 -33.11 -21.19
N ARG A 15 -9.16 -31.82 -21.27
CA ARG A 15 -8.84 -30.84 -20.25
C ARG A 15 -9.66 -31.11 -18.98
N ALA A 16 -8.98 -31.31 -17.86
CA ALA A 16 -9.58 -31.57 -16.56
C ALA A 16 -9.63 -30.31 -15.69
N VAL A 17 -8.52 -29.59 -15.60
CA VAL A 17 -8.37 -28.43 -14.70
C VAL A 17 -7.80 -27.25 -15.48
N ILE A 18 -8.39 -26.07 -15.28
CA ILE A 18 -7.83 -24.77 -15.60
C ILE A 18 -7.61 -24.07 -14.27
N TRP A 19 -6.40 -23.60 -14.03
CA TRP A 19 -6.11 -22.68 -12.94
C TRP A 19 -5.64 -21.34 -13.51
N GLU A 20 -6.24 -20.25 -13.06
CA GLU A 20 -5.99 -18.90 -13.56
C GLU A 20 -5.69 -17.93 -12.41
N ALA A 21 -4.61 -17.15 -12.59
CA ALA A 21 -4.19 -16.08 -11.71
C ALA A 21 -3.90 -14.81 -12.51
N SER A 22 -3.83 -13.66 -11.83
CA SER A 22 -3.32 -12.42 -12.44
C SER A 22 -1.97 -12.62 -13.11
N THR A 23 -1.13 -13.49 -12.53
CA THR A 23 0.20 -13.88 -13.01
C THR A 23 0.22 -14.66 -14.33
N GLY A 24 -0.89 -15.33 -14.68
CA GLY A 24 -0.94 -16.27 -15.80
C GLY A 24 -1.91 -17.44 -15.58
N LYS A 25 -1.91 -18.37 -16.54
CA LYS A 25 -2.89 -19.45 -16.64
C LYS A 25 -2.22 -20.78 -16.97
N VAL A 26 -2.64 -21.83 -16.29
CA VAL A 26 -2.18 -23.21 -16.53
C VAL A 26 -3.37 -24.14 -16.76
N GLN A 27 -3.13 -25.21 -17.51
CA GLN A 27 -4.16 -26.19 -17.88
C GLN A 27 -3.59 -27.59 -17.81
N PHE A 28 -4.38 -28.52 -17.28
CA PHE A 28 -4.00 -29.91 -17.11
C PHE A 28 -5.07 -30.83 -17.67
N THR A 29 -4.64 -31.90 -18.33
CA THR A 29 -5.50 -32.96 -18.83
C THR A 29 -5.84 -33.98 -17.74
N TYR A 30 -6.84 -34.84 -17.98
CA TYR A 30 -7.15 -35.93 -17.05
C TYR A 30 -5.97 -36.89 -16.84
N ASP A 31 -5.13 -37.11 -17.86
CA ASP A 31 -3.90 -37.89 -17.73
C ASP A 31 -2.87 -37.20 -16.82
N ASP A 32 -2.71 -35.89 -16.96
CA ASP A 32 -1.85 -35.10 -16.07
C ASP A 32 -2.32 -35.24 -14.60
N ILE A 33 -3.63 -35.06 -14.36
CA ILE A 33 -4.24 -35.26 -13.04
C ILE A 33 -3.96 -36.66 -12.50
N LEU A 34 -4.10 -37.70 -13.32
CA LEU A 34 -3.86 -39.08 -12.90
C LEU A 34 -2.38 -39.34 -12.57
N ARG A 35 -1.45 -38.81 -13.38
CA ARG A 35 -0.01 -38.94 -13.12
C ARG A 35 0.38 -38.24 -11.81
N ALA A 36 -0.11 -37.02 -11.59
CA ALA A 36 0.10 -36.29 -10.33
C ALA A 36 -0.52 -37.01 -9.12
N THR A 37 -1.73 -37.56 -9.28
CA THR A 37 -2.43 -38.33 -8.24
C THR A 37 -1.57 -39.51 -7.76
N LYS A 38 -0.95 -40.25 -8.70
CA LYS A 38 -0.04 -41.37 -8.37
C LYS A 38 1.19 -40.93 -7.58
N ILE A 39 1.75 -39.76 -7.89
CA ILE A 39 2.89 -39.19 -7.16
C ILE A 39 2.49 -38.92 -5.71
N VAL A 40 1.35 -38.24 -5.50
CA VAL A 40 0.83 -37.93 -4.16
C VAL A 40 0.53 -39.23 -3.38
N ALA A 41 -0.20 -40.16 -3.99
CA ALA A 41 -0.58 -41.42 -3.35
C ALA A 41 0.65 -42.22 -2.89
N LYS A 42 1.65 -42.38 -3.77
CA LYS A 42 2.89 -43.11 -3.46
C LYS A 42 3.66 -42.45 -2.30
N ALA A 43 3.69 -41.13 -2.25
CA ALA A 43 4.37 -40.40 -1.19
C ALA A 43 3.65 -40.53 0.15
N LEU A 44 2.32 -40.46 0.16
CA LEU A 44 1.50 -40.60 1.35
C LEU A 44 1.48 -42.03 1.92
N GLN A 45 1.53 -43.05 1.06
CA GLN A 45 1.45 -44.47 1.45
C GLN A 45 2.53 -44.87 2.46
N ARG A 46 3.72 -44.24 2.39
CA ARG A 46 4.85 -44.46 3.30
C ARG A 46 4.55 -44.07 4.75
N TYR A 47 3.73 -43.06 4.96
CA TYR A 47 3.48 -42.49 6.29
C TYR A 47 2.14 -42.96 6.90
N ILE A 48 1.16 -43.26 6.05
CA ILE A 48 -0.19 -43.68 6.47
C ILE A 48 -0.20 -45.12 7.01
N THR A 49 0.59 -46.02 6.41
CA THR A 49 0.65 -47.43 6.81
C THR A 49 1.29 -47.65 8.19
N GLN A 50 2.09 -46.71 8.67
CA GLN A 50 2.81 -46.81 9.94
C GLN A 50 1.93 -46.44 11.15
N ASN A 51 0.93 -45.56 10.99
CA ASN A 51 0.26 -44.91 12.11
C ASN A 51 -1.27 -45.16 12.17
N ASN A 52 -1.82 -46.05 11.33
CA ASN A 52 -3.26 -46.31 11.21
C ASN A 52 -4.11 -45.03 11.00
N GLN A 53 -3.48 -44.00 10.41
CA GLN A 53 -4.04 -42.67 10.26
C GLN A 53 -5.08 -42.65 9.15
N LYS A 54 -6.23 -42.05 9.44
CA LYS A 54 -7.33 -41.96 8.48
C LYS A 54 -7.57 -40.55 7.95
N ASN A 55 -7.08 -39.50 8.61
CA ASN A 55 -7.41 -38.12 8.26
C ASN A 55 -6.16 -37.32 7.86
N VAL A 56 -6.13 -36.83 6.62
CA VAL A 56 -5.01 -36.05 6.07
C VAL A 56 -5.47 -34.60 5.87
N GLY A 57 -4.74 -33.66 6.49
CA GLY A 57 -4.97 -32.22 6.32
C GLY A 57 -4.57 -31.75 4.91
N VAL A 58 -5.39 -30.93 4.27
CA VAL A 58 -5.07 -30.29 2.99
C VAL A 58 -4.99 -28.79 3.22
N LEU A 59 -3.79 -28.23 3.19
CA LEU A 59 -3.47 -26.82 3.46
C LEU A 59 -3.19 -26.10 2.13
N LEU A 60 -4.13 -26.21 1.20
CA LEU A 60 -4.03 -25.64 -0.15
C LEU A 60 -5.21 -24.70 -0.42
N HIS A 61 -4.94 -23.62 -1.15
CA HIS A 61 -5.98 -22.75 -1.72
C HIS A 61 -6.52 -23.33 -3.03
N HIS A 62 -7.38 -22.58 -3.73
CA HIS A 62 -7.68 -22.87 -5.14
C HIS A 62 -6.39 -22.85 -5.94
N SER A 63 -5.97 -24.03 -6.38
CA SER A 63 -4.72 -24.27 -7.09
C SER A 63 -4.87 -25.46 -8.04
N ALA A 64 -3.95 -25.62 -8.98
CA ALA A 64 -4.00 -26.76 -9.90
C ALA A 64 -3.73 -28.11 -9.19
N GLU A 65 -2.99 -28.07 -8.09
CA GLU A 65 -2.51 -29.23 -7.33
C GLU A 65 -3.56 -29.79 -6.37
N ILE A 66 -4.59 -29.02 -6.01
CA ILE A 66 -5.57 -29.47 -5.01
C ILE A 66 -6.34 -30.72 -5.47
N ALA A 67 -6.65 -30.82 -6.76
CA ALA A 67 -7.33 -31.97 -7.33
C ALA A 67 -6.52 -33.28 -7.20
N PRO A 68 -5.27 -33.38 -7.72
CA PRO A 68 -4.47 -34.60 -7.53
C PRO A 68 -4.10 -34.86 -6.07
N VAL A 69 -4.00 -33.84 -5.22
CA VAL A 69 -3.78 -34.05 -3.78
C VAL A 69 -4.97 -34.76 -3.14
N ILE A 70 -6.19 -34.27 -3.36
CA ILE A 70 -7.42 -34.89 -2.84
C ILE A 70 -7.56 -36.32 -3.39
N LEU A 71 -7.37 -36.52 -4.69
CA LEU A 71 -7.47 -37.83 -5.31
C LEU A 71 -6.41 -38.79 -4.75
N GLY A 72 -5.18 -38.32 -4.53
CA GLY A 72 -4.09 -39.12 -3.99
C GLY A 72 -4.35 -39.59 -2.56
N ILE A 73 -4.96 -38.74 -1.72
CA ILE A 73 -5.41 -39.09 -0.37
C ILE A 73 -6.49 -40.18 -0.41
N LEU A 74 -7.43 -40.08 -1.35
CA LEU A 74 -8.51 -41.06 -1.50
C LEU A 74 -8.01 -42.40 -2.04
N ASP A 75 -7.04 -42.40 -2.97
CA ASP A 75 -6.45 -43.63 -3.52
C ASP A 75 -5.68 -44.45 -2.47
N VAL A 76 -5.14 -43.80 -1.42
CA VAL A 76 -4.56 -44.48 -0.24
C VAL A 76 -5.59 -44.76 0.87
N CYS A 77 -6.89 -44.67 0.56
CA CYS A 77 -8.00 -44.95 1.46
C CYS A 77 -8.07 -44.08 2.71
N CYS A 78 -7.63 -42.82 2.60
CA CYS A 78 -7.74 -41.82 3.66
C CYS A 78 -8.83 -40.79 3.37
N THR A 79 -9.25 -40.11 4.43
CA THR A 79 -10.19 -39.01 4.47
C THR A 79 -9.42 -37.71 4.38
N PHE A 80 -9.77 -36.84 3.42
CA PHE A 80 -9.13 -35.53 3.34
C PHE A 80 -9.87 -34.50 4.21
N CYS A 81 -9.11 -33.56 4.78
CA CYS A 81 -9.61 -32.53 5.68
C CYS A 81 -9.05 -31.18 5.22
N CYS A 82 -9.82 -30.42 4.43
CA CYS A 82 -9.36 -29.12 3.98
C CYS A 82 -9.28 -28.13 5.16
N LEU A 83 -8.10 -27.54 5.34
CA LEU A 83 -7.80 -26.57 6.39
C LEU A 83 -7.63 -25.19 5.76
N ASN A 84 -8.02 -24.14 6.49
CA ASN A 84 -7.81 -22.78 6.01
C ASN A 84 -6.38 -22.33 6.31
N SER A 85 -5.52 -22.34 5.30
CA SER A 85 -4.11 -21.92 5.39
C SER A 85 -3.89 -20.43 5.66
N ASN A 86 -4.94 -19.60 5.70
CA ASN A 86 -4.85 -18.19 6.12
C ASN A 86 -5.08 -17.99 7.62
N GLN A 87 -5.45 -19.04 8.36
CA GLN A 87 -5.67 -18.95 9.80
C GLN A 87 -4.34 -18.87 10.57
N SER A 88 -4.39 -18.36 11.81
CA SER A 88 -3.24 -18.36 12.70
C SER A 88 -2.81 -19.79 13.07
N PRO A 89 -1.55 -20.01 13.48
CA PRO A 89 -1.09 -21.33 13.93
C PRO A 89 -1.97 -21.94 15.03
N ALA A 90 -2.52 -21.11 15.93
CA ALA A 90 -3.38 -21.57 17.02
C ALA A 90 -4.73 -22.09 16.52
N GLU A 91 -5.37 -21.38 15.59
CA GLU A 91 -6.64 -21.80 14.97
C GLU A 91 -6.47 -23.04 14.08
N ILE A 92 -5.36 -23.11 13.33
CA ILE A 92 -5.01 -24.29 12.55
C ILE A 92 -4.81 -25.48 13.51
N LYS A 93 -4.09 -25.30 14.63
CA LYS A 93 -3.92 -26.33 15.66
C LYS A 93 -5.24 -26.79 16.26
N GLU A 94 -6.15 -25.88 16.62
CA GLU A 94 -7.49 -26.23 17.13
C GLU A 94 -8.29 -27.06 16.11
N THR A 95 -8.25 -26.65 14.84
CA THR A 95 -8.93 -27.36 13.75
C THR A 95 -8.31 -28.73 13.50
N ILE A 96 -6.99 -28.85 13.55
CA ILE A 96 -6.25 -30.11 13.44
C ILE A 96 -6.65 -31.08 14.55
N LEU A 97 -6.74 -30.61 15.80
CA LEU A 97 -7.20 -31.41 16.95
C LEU A 97 -8.64 -31.88 16.75
N LEU A 98 -9.54 -30.96 16.35
CA LEU A 98 -10.94 -31.25 16.10
C LEU A 98 -11.12 -32.31 14.99
N LEU A 99 -10.41 -32.15 13.88
CA LEU A 99 -10.47 -33.05 12.73
C LEU A 99 -9.62 -34.31 12.90
N ARG A 100 -8.79 -34.38 13.94
CA ARG A 100 -7.83 -35.48 14.21
C ARG A 100 -6.86 -35.72 13.04
N CYS A 101 -6.32 -34.63 12.49
CA CYS A 101 -5.28 -34.69 11.48
C CYS A 101 -3.91 -34.77 12.16
N ASN A 102 -3.01 -35.58 11.62
CA ASN A 102 -1.62 -35.71 12.10
C ASN A 102 -0.60 -35.71 10.96
N ILE A 103 -1.07 -35.87 9.72
CA ILE A 103 -0.34 -35.54 8.50
C ILE A 103 -1.08 -34.45 7.76
N GLY A 104 -0.33 -33.52 7.16
CA GLY A 104 -0.84 -32.50 6.24
C GLY A 104 -0.09 -32.52 4.91
N VAL A 105 -0.75 -32.08 3.84
CA VAL A 105 -0.13 -31.71 2.57
C VAL A 105 -0.31 -30.21 2.37
N ALA A 106 0.78 -29.49 2.19
CA ALA A 106 0.79 -28.05 2.03
C ALA A 106 1.70 -27.62 0.87
N ASP A 107 1.47 -26.44 0.33
CA ASP A 107 2.44 -25.81 -0.57
C ASP A 107 3.68 -25.39 0.22
N LYS A 108 4.86 -25.37 -0.41
CA LYS A 108 6.12 -24.96 0.25
C LYS A 108 6.05 -23.56 0.88
N SER A 109 5.27 -22.64 0.31
CA SER A 109 5.00 -21.32 0.88
C SER A 109 4.32 -21.36 2.25
N PHE A 110 3.66 -22.47 2.60
CA PHE A 110 3.02 -22.64 3.91
C PHE A 110 4.03 -22.61 5.07
N LEU A 111 5.20 -23.26 4.91
CA LEU A 111 6.24 -23.23 5.95
C LEU A 111 6.81 -21.84 6.21
N LEU A 112 6.80 -20.97 5.20
CA LEU A 112 7.28 -19.60 5.35
C LEU A 112 6.40 -18.82 6.33
N LYS A 113 5.08 -19.07 6.30
CA LYS A 113 4.10 -18.50 7.25
C LYS A 113 4.09 -19.24 8.59
N HIS A 114 4.49 -20.50 8.59
CA HIS A 114 4.39 -21.39 9.76
C HIS A 114 5.64 -22.29 9.90
N PRO A 115 6.77 -21.75 10.37
CA PRO A 115 8.05 -22.47 10.41
C PRO A 115 8.09 -23.63 11.42
N ASN A 116 7.08 -23.72 12.30
CA ASN A 116 7.03 -24.69 13.39
C ASN A 116 6.49 -26.07 12.98
N TYR A 117 6.14 -26.29 11.70
CA TYR A 117 5.68 -27.60 11.22
C TYR A 117 6.85 -28.45 10.74
N GLU A 118 6.92 -29.69 11.23
CA GLU A 118 7.94 -30.66 10.81
C GLU A 118 7.64 -31.16 9.39
N THR A 119 8.64 -31.14 8.51
CA THR A 119 8.52 -31.66 7.15
C THR A 119 8.97 -33.12 7.10
N LEU A 120 8.07 -34.00 6.67
CA LEU A 120 8.32 -35.44 6.52
C LEU A 120 8.85 -35.79 5.12
N ASN A 121 8.34 -35.13 4.08
CA ASN A 121 8.73 -35.36 2.69
C ASN A 121 8.43 -34.15 1.81
N GLU A 122 9.10 -34.06 0.67
CA GLU A 122 8.85 -33.07 -0.37
C GLU A 122 8.48 -33.79 -1.67
N ILE A 123 7.44 -33.32 -2.35
CA ILE A 123 6.94 -33.89 -3.60
C ILE A 123 6.72 -32.77 -4.62
N VAL A 124 6.99 -33.06 -5.90
CA VAL A 124 6.72 -32.12 -6.98
C VAL A 124 5.47 -32.56 -7.73
N VAL A 125 4.48 -31.67 -7.82
CA VAL A 125 3.22 -31.88 -8.52
C VAL A 125 3.04 -30.73 -9.52
N PHE A 126 2.95 -31.04 -10.81
CA PHE A 126 2.77 -30.05 -11.89
C PHE A 126 3.79 -28.90 -11.95
N ASN A 127 4.96 -29.06 -11.34
CA ASN A 127 6.04 -28.08 -11.12
C ASN A 127 5.95 -27.29 -9.79
N SER A 128 4.87 -27.45 -9.04
CA SER A 128 4.74 -26.90 -7.69
C SER A 128 5.34 -27.87 -6.67
N THR A 129 6.06 -27.33 -5.71
CA THR A 129 6.70 -28.12 -4.67
C THR A 129 5.81 -28.18 -3.44
N LEU A 130 5.26 -29.36 -3.16
CA LEU A 130 4.40 -29.62 -2.02
C LEU A 130 5.17 -30.35 -0.93
N LEU A 131 4.77 -30.11 0.31
CA LEU A 131 5.37 -30.69 1.50
C LEU A 131 4.36 -31.60 2.20
N ILE A 132 4.80 -32.79 2.57
CA ILE A 132 4.12 -33.64 3.52
C ILE A 132 4.63 -33.26 4.90
N LEU A 133 3.73 -32.76 5.74
CA LEU A 133 4.04 -32.22 7.06
C LEU A 133 3.53 -33.17 8.15
N ARG A 134 4.30 -33.28 9.24
CA ARG A 134 3.79 -33.81 10.51
C ARG A 134 3.14 -32.66 11.25
N LEU A 135 1.88 -32.85 11.60
CA LEU A 135 1.13 -31.88 12.37
C LEU A 135 1.26 -32.27 13.85
N SER A 136 2.16 -31.61 14.58
CA SER A 136 2.45 -31.92 15.99
C SER A 136 1.25 -31.57 16.88
N THR A 137 0.74 -32.53 17.65
CA THR A 137 -0.04 -32.22 18.85
C THR A 137 0.39 -33.15 19.98
N GLU A 138 0.70 -32.55 21.14
CA GLU A 138 1.10 -33.26 22.37
C GLU A 138 -0.02 -34.16 22.94
N ASP A 139 -1.23 -34.07 22.36
CA ASP A 139 -2.44 -34.80 22.78
C ASP A 139 -2.65 -36.15 22.06
N PHE A 140 -1.89 -36.47 21.02
CA PHE A 140 -1.91 -37.81 20.42
C PHE A 140 -0.87 -38.68 21.14
N VAL A 141 -1.35 -39.50 22.09
CA VAL A 141 -0.49 -40.41 22.87
C VAL A 141 0.43 -41.22 21.94
N ASP A 142 1.73 -41.09 22.21
CA ASP A 142 2.86 -41.66 21.48
C ASP A 142 2.71 -43.16 21.18
N GLY A 143 3.05 -43.51 19.94
CA GLY A 143 3.65 -44.79 19.59
C GLY A 143 4.99 -44.51 18.92
N ASN A 144 6.06 -44.51 19.71
CA ASN A 144 7.44 -44.47 19.22
C ASN A 144 7.75 -45.74 18.41
N ASP A 145 8.03 -45.58 17.12
CA ASP A 145 9.18 -46.18 16.41
C ASP A 145 8.98 -46.04 14.88
N PHE A 146 9.59 -45.01 14.29
CA PHE A 146 9.74 -44.89 12.84
C PHE A 146 10.88 -45.79 12.36
N THR A 147 10.68 -47.11 12.35
CA THR A 147 11.63 -48.02 11.69
C THR A 147 10.91 -49.03 10.79
N ASN A 148 11.22 -48.93 9.50
CA ASN A 148 11.10 -49.94 8.44
C ASN A 148 9.86 -50.86 8.48
N GLY A 149 8.70 -50.34 8.07
CA GLY A 149 7.56 -51.16 7.64
C GLY A 149 7.71 -51.55 6.16
N PRO A 150 7.39 -52.80 5.76
CA PRO A 150 7.54 -53.25 4.38
C PRO A 150 6.52 -52.59 3.45
N ASP A 151 6.93 -52.31 2.21
CA ASP A 151 6.05 -51.96 1.10
C ASP A 151 5.04 -53.09 0.87
N ARG A 152 3.83 -52.98 1.40
CA ARG A 152 2.71 -53.86 1.03
C ARG A 152 1.82 -53.13 0.04
N GLU A 153 1.93 -53.50 -1.24
CA GLU A 153 0.89 -53.26 -2.25
C GLU A 153 -0.32 -54.16 -1.96
N GLU A 154 -1.09 -53.85 -0.91
CA GLU A 154 -2.44 -54.38 -0.80
C GLU A 154 -3.36 -53.49 -1.63
N ASN A 155 -4.12 -54.11 -2.54
CA ASN A 155 -5.27 -53.50 -3.23
C ASN A 155 -6.34 -53.09 -2.19
N ARG A 156 -6.08 -52.03 -1.42
CA ARG A 156 -7.05 -51.45 -0.50
C ARG A 156 -8.09 -50.71 -1.35
N ILE A 157 -9.34 -51.05 -1.10
CA ILE A 157 -10.45 -50.48 -1.87
C ILE A 157 -11.29 -49.57 -0.97
N PHE A 158 -11.52 -48.35 -1.43
CA PHE A 158 -12.34 -47.36 -0.75
C PHE A 158 -13.80 -47.85 -0.63
N GLN A 159 -14.22 -48.20 0.59
CA GLN A 159 -15.57 -48.67 0.88
C GLN A 159 -16.57 -47.50 0.93
N SER A 160 -17.83 -47.75 0.53
CA SER A 160 -18.87 -46.70 0.45
C SER A 160 -19.23 -46.05 1.80
N SER A 161 -18.98 -46.75 2.91
CA SER A 161 -19.17 -46.29 4.29
C SER A 161 -17.97 -45.50 4.84
N THR A 162 -16.83 -45.51 4.15
CA THR A 162 -15.61 -44.80 4.61
C THR A 162 -15.81 -43.29 4.42
N PRO A 163 -15.49 -42.45 5.43
CA PRO A 163 -15.50 -41.00 5.28
C PRO A 163 -14.57 -40.55 4.14
N MET A 164 -15.11 -39.81 3.18
CA MET A 164 -14.34 -39.21 2.09
C MET A 164 -13.67 -37.92 2.55
N PHE A 165 -14.44 -37.05 3.21
CA PHE A 165 -13.91 -35.81 3.76
C PHE A 165 -14.45 -35.53 5.16
N CYS A 166 -13.71 -34.73 5.92
CA CYS A 166 -14.18 -34.12 7.15
C CYS A 166 -14.10 -32.60 7.05
N CYS A 167 -15.08 -31.93 7.64
CA CYS A 167 -15.09 -30.48 7.76
C CYS A 167 -15.61 -30.06 9.15
N SER A 168 -15.17 -28.89 9.60
CA SER A 168 -15.64 -28.26 10.85
C SER A 168 -16.74 -27.26 10.54
N THR A 169 -17.81 -27.25 11.33
CA THR A 169 -18.89 -26.26 11.22
C THR A 169 -19.19 -25.65 12.59
N SER A 170 -19.65 -24.38 12.61
CA SER A 170 -20.21 -23.79 13.83
C SER A 170 -21.52 -24.52 14.16
N GLY A 171 -21.56 -25.31 15.23
CA GLY A 171 -22.73 -26.07 15.63
C GLY A 171 -23.94 -25.18 15.92
N THR A 172 -25.14 -25.77 15.91
CA THR A 172 -26.39 -25.10 16.30
C THR A 172 -26.38 -24.60 17.74
N THR A 173 -25.51 -25.19 18.59
CA THR A 173 -25.23 -24.84 19.99
C THR A 173 -24.11 -23.81 20.16
N GLY A 174 -23.45 -23.37 19.07
CA GLY A 174 -22.35 -22.40 19.10
C GLY A 174 -20.95 -22.98 19.31
N LYS A 175 -20.82 -24.27 19.68
CA LYS A 175 -19.54 -24.98 19.70
C LYS A 175 -19.23 -25.57 18.32
N ALA A 176 -17.95 -25.59 17.92
CA ALA A 176 -17.54 -26.20 16.67
C ALA A 176 -17.82 -27.72 16.70
N LYS A 177 -18.34 -28.26 15.59
CA LYS A 177 -18.58 -29.69 15.41
C LYS A 177 -17.92 -30.19 14.14
N THR A 178 -17.46 -31.43 14.16
CA THR A 178 -16.94 -32.11 12.97
C THR A 178 -18.07 -32.86 12.28
N VAL A 179 -18.12 -32.73 10.95
CA VAL A 179 -18.97 -33.52 10.08
C VAL A 179 -18.06 -34.40 9.23
N GLN A 180 -18.18 -35.72 9.39
CA GLN A 180 -17.51 -36.68 8.52
C GLN A 180 -18.50 -37.16 7.48
N VAL A 181 -18.13 -37.03 6.21
CA VAL A 181 -19.03 -37.26 5.07
C VAL A 181 -18.55 -38.48 4.28
N PRO A 182 -19.24 -39.62 4.37
CA PRO A 182 -18.95 -40.81 3.57
C PRO A 182 -19.17 -40.62 2.07
N PHE A 183 -18.48 -41.43 1.26
CA PHE A 183 -18.64 -41.47 -0.21
C PHE A 183 -20.11 -41.58 -0.64
N ARG A 184 -20.90 -42.44 0.03
CA ARG A 184 -22.34 -42.62 -0.26
C ARG A 184 -23.20 -41.37 -0.04
N CYS A 185 -22.72 -40.37 0.71
CA CYS A 185 -23.45 -39.13 0.96
C CYS A 185 -23.23 -38.10 -0.15
N LEU A 186 -22.09 -38.21 -0.86
CA LEU A 186 -21.73 -37.34 -1.97
C LEU A 186 -22.39 -37.78 -3.29
N MET A 187 -22.35 -39.08 -3.59
CA MET A 187 -22.78 -39.60 -4.90
C MET A 187 -24.18 -39.17 -5.34
N PRO A 188 -25.22 -39.13 -4.48
CA PRO A 188 -26.53 -38.72 -4.95
C PRO A 188 -26.60 -37.21 -5.25
N ASN A 189 -25.68 -36.38 -4.75
CA ASN A 189 -25.48 -35.02 -5.31
C ASN A 189 -24.93 -35.11 -6.72
N VAL A 190 -23.80 -35.80 -6.91
CA VAL A 190 -23.14 -35.89 -8.22
C VAL A 190 -24.11 -36.43 -9.28
N GLU A 191 -24.77 -37.55 -9.03
CA GLU A 191 -25.70 -38.18 -9.99
C GLU A 191 -26.92 -37.31 -10.32
N SER A 192 -27.54 -36.70 -9.30
CA SER A 192 -28.75 -35.92 -9.47
C SER A 192 -28.47 -34.59 -10.14
N LEU A 193 -27.42 -33.88 -9.70
CA LEU A 193 -27.02 -32.59 -10.27
C LEU A 193 -26.49 -32.75 -11.70
N SER A 194 -25.79 -33.85 -12.01
CA SER A 194 -25.38 -34.17 -13.39
C SER A 194 -26.58 -34.22 -14.35
N LYS A 195 -27.71 -34.79 -13.89
CA LYS A 195 -28.95 -34.89 -14.67
C LYS A 195 -29.68 -33.55 -14.75
N HIS A 196 -29.88 -32.86 -13.61
CA HIS A 196 -30.58 -31.57 -13.59
C HIS A 196 -29.88 -30.53 -14.46
N TYR A 197 -28.54 -30.49 -14.38
CA TYR A 197 -27.72 -29.57 -15.15
C TYR A 197 -27.34 -30.12 -16.52
N ALA A 198 -27.74 -31.34 -16.90
CA ALA A 198 -27.38 -31.98 -18.16
C ALA A 198 -25.87 -31.87 -18.50
N ILE A 199 -25.02 -32.24 -17.55
CA ILE A 199 -23.57 -32.07 -17.67
C ILE A 199 -22.97 -33.04 -18.67
N THR A 200 -22.03 -32.53 -19.47
CA THR A 200 -21.28 -33.27 -20.47
C THR A 200 -19.79 -32.93 -20.39
N GLN A 201 -18.98 -33.71 -21.11
CA GLN A 201 -17.55 -33.47 -21.26
C GLN A 201 -17.13 -32.16 -21.97
N THR A 202 -18.08 -31.37 -22.48
CA THR A 202 -17.80 -30.06 -23.10
C THR A 202 -17.98 -28.90 -22.13
N ASP A 203 -18.45 -29.18 -20.91
CA ASP A 203 -18.74 -28.16 -19.93
C ASP A 203 -17.52 -27.66 -19.18
N VAL A 204 -17.60 -26.40 -18.75
CA VAL A 204 -16.62 -25.75 -17.89
C VAL A 204 -17.33 -25.31 -16.62
N ILE A 205 -17.00 -25.96 -15.50
CA ILE A 205 -17.58 -25.72 -14.18
C ILE A 205 -16.66 -24.80 -13.40
N TYR A 206 -17.14 -23.60 -13.05
CA TYR A 206 -16.42 -22.71 -12.16
C TYR A 206 -16.63 -23.10 -10.70
N ILE A 207 -15.53 -23.38 -9.99
CA ILE A 207 -15.56 -23.69 -8.56
C ILE A 207 -15.35 -22.42 -7.75
N SER A 208 -16.48 -21.83 -7.32
CA SER A 208 -16.49 -20.61 -6.52
C SER A 208 -16.17 -20.86 -5.04
N SER A 209 -16.61 -22.00 -4.53
CA SER A 209 -16.59 -22.31 -3.11
C SER A 209 -15.17 -22.60 -2.61
N PRO A 210 -14.75 -22.05 -1.45
CA PRO A 210 -13.44 -22.38 -0.87
C PRO A 210 -13.32 -23.88 -0.54
N PRO A 211 -12.11 -24.47 -0.58
CA PRO A 211 -11.91 -25.90 -0.30
C PRO A 211 -12.42 -26.39 1.06
N THR A 212 -12.57 -25.48 2.02
CA THR A 212 -13.08 -25.77 3.37
C THR A 212 -14.61 -25.92 3.44
N PHE A 213 -15.34 -25.72 2.33
CA PHE A 213 -16.80 -25.81 2.26
C PHE A 213 -17.23 -27.02 1.43
N ASP A 214 -18.33 -27.66 1.79
CA ASP A 214 -18.81 -28.88 1.12
C ASP A 214 -19.20 -28.71 -0.36
N PRO A 215 -19.72 -27.57 -0.85
CA PRO A 215 -19.97 -27.40 -2.28
C PRO A 215 -18.72 -27.50 -3.14
N PHE A 216 -17.54 -27.14 -2.63
CA PHE A 216 -16.28 -27.33 -3.36
C PHE A 216 -16.08 -28.81 -3.71
N VAL A 217 -16.32 -29.70 -2.75
CA VAL A 217 -16.18 -31.15 -2.96
C VAL A 217 -17.22 -31.63 -3.97
N VAL A 218 -18.46 -31.15 -3.87
CA VAL A 218 -19.52 -31.48 -4.85
C VAL A 218 -19.11 -31.05 -6.25
N ASP A 219 -18.73 -29.79 -6.45
CA ASP A 219 -18.39 -29.26 -7.79
C ASP A 219 -17.14 -29.92 -8.37
N LEU A 220 -16.13 -30.21 -7.53
CA LEU A 220 -14.92 -30.94 -7.93
C LEU A 220 -15.29 -32.32 -8.50
N PHE A 221 -16.08 -33.11 -7.76
CA PHE A 221 -16.47 -34.43 -8.24
C PHE A 221 -17.52 -34.36 -9.34
N LEU A 222 -18.36 -33.34 -9.38
CA LEU A 222 -19.31 -33.12 -10.46
C LEU A 222 -18.59 -32.91 -11.80
N GLY A 223 -17.52 -32.12 -11.83
CA GLY A 223 -16.70 -31.94 -13.03
C GLY A 223 -15.96 -33.22 -13.42
N LEU A 224 -15.25 -33.80 -12.46
CA LEU A 224 -14.40 -34.97 -12.66
C LEU A 224 -15.19 -36.23 -13.10
N PHE A 225 -16.39 -36.48 -12.56
CA PHE A 225 -17.21 -37.64 -12.93
C PHE A 225 -17.83 -37.53 -14.33
N ASN A 226 -18.09 -36.31 -14.81
CA ASN A 226 -18.73 -36.09 -16.12
C ASN A 226 -17.72 -35.82 -17.25
N GLY A 227 -16.42 -35.87 -16.96
CA GLY A 227 -15.39 -35.55 -17.96
C GLY A 227 -15.34 -34.07 -18.33
N ALA A 228 -15.98 -33.20 -17.55
CA ALA A 228 -16.01 -31.75 -17.75
C ALA A 228 -14.67 -31.12 -17.33
N THR A 229 -14.46 -29.88 -17.73
CA THR A 229 -13.33 -29.07 -17.26
C THR A 229 -13.74 -28.28 -16.01
N ILE A 230 -12.84 -28.22 -15.04
CA ILE A 230 -12.99 -27.44 -13.81
C ILE A 230 -12.15 -26.18 -13.93
N LEU A 231 -12.75 -25.01 -13.69
CA LEU A 231 -12.07 -23.74 -13.58
C LEU A 231 -11.93 -23.36 -12.11
N MET A 232 -10.69 -23.19 -11.67
CA MET A 232 -10.34 -22.58 -10.39
C MET A 232 -9.56 -21.29 -10.66
N VAL A 233 -9.76 -20.29 -9.81
CA VAL A 233 -9.04 -19.02 -9.93
C VAL A 233 -8.36 -18.68 -8.61
N SER A 234 -7.24 -17.98 -8.69
CA SER A 234 -6.57 -17.37 -7.54
C SER A 234 -7.47 -16.37 -6.80
N ASN A 235 -7.09 -16.01 -5.58
CA ASN A 235 -7.88 -15.10 -4.75
C ASN A 235 -7.95 -13.69 -5.35
N ASP A 236 -6.88 -13.19 -5.94
CA ASP A 236 -6.83 -11.89 -6.62
C ASP A 236 -7.82 -11.83 -7.80
N VAL A 237 -7.82 -12.84 -8.68
CA VAL A 237 -8.82 -12.95 -9.76
C VAL A 237 -10.24 -13.08 -9.19
N ARG A 238 -10.44 -13.89 -8.14
CA ARG A 238 -11.75 -14.08 -7.50
C ARG A 238 -12.31 -12.80 -6.89
N LEU A 239 -11.45 -11.93 -6.37
CA LEU A 239 -11.84 -10.68 -5.72
C LEU A 239 -12.03 -9.53 -6.71
N SER A 240 -11.35 -9.56 -7.84
CA SER A 240 -11.54 -8.60 -8.93
C SER A 240 -12.69 -9.04 -9.83
N THR A 241 -13.82 -8.32 -9.78
CA THR A 241 -14.98 -8.60 -10.62
C THR A 241 -14.64 -8.57 -12.12
N LYS A 242 -13.82 -7.63 -12.57
CA LYS A 242 -13.42 -7.49 -13.98
C LYS A 242 -12.61 -8.67 -14.49
N LEU A 243 -11.57 -9.06 -13.75
CA LEU A 243 -10.77 -10.26 -14.04
C LEU A 243 -11.63 -11.53 -14.02
N LEU A 244 -12.54 -11.67 -13.04
CA LEU A 244 -13.41 -12.84 -12.93
C LEU A 244 -14.40 -12.94 -14.10
N VAL A 245 -15.05 -11.84 -14.50
CA VAL A 245 -15.93 -11.83 -15.68
C VAL A 245 -15.15 -12.15 -16.95
N SER A 246 -13.94 -11.61 -17.09
CA SER A 246 -13.06 -11.91 -18.23
C SER A 246 -12.65 -13.38 -18.24
N SER A 247 -12.37 -13.98 -17.07
CA SER A 247 -12.10 -15.42 -16.95
C SER A 247 -13.32 -16.27 -17.33
N PHE A 248 -14.54 -15.87 -16.93
CA PHE A 248 -15.77 -16.56 -17.35
C PHE A 248 -15.92 -16.57 -18.87
N GLU A 249 -15.68 -15.43 -19.51
CA GLU A 249 -15.79 -15.27 -20.95
C GLU A 249 -14.71 -16.04 -21.72
N ILE A 250 -13.43 -15.84 -21.36
CA ILE A 250 -12.27 -16.48 -21.99
C ILE A 250 -12.34 -18.00 -21.87
N ASN A 251 -12.78 -18.51 -20.72
CA ASN A 251 -12.90 -19.95 -20.49
C ASN A 251 -14.26 -20.52 -20.92
N SER A 252 -15.21 -19.67 -21.35
CA SER A 252 -16.56 -20.07 -21.70
C SER A 252 -17.23 -20.91 -20.61
N VAL A 253 -17.26 -20.37 -19.39
CA VAL A 253 -17.84 -21.05 -18.22
C VAL A 253 -19.32 -21.34 -18.47
N THR A 254 -19.71 -22.61 -18.37
CA THR A 254 -21.09 -23.05 -18.65
C THR A 254 -21.89 -23.27 -17.38
N ILE A 255 -21.25 -23.67 -16.28
CA ILE A 255 -21.88 -23.88 -14.97
C ILE A 255 -21.16 -23.06 -13.91
N ALA A 256 -21.92 -22.34 -13.10
CA ALA A 256 -21.42 -21.75 -11.87
C ALA A 256 -22.38 -21.99 -10.70
N GLN A 257 -21.85 -22.60 -9.63
CA GLN A 257 -22.50 -22.62 -8.32
C GLN A 257 -21.89 -21.53 -7.43
N ILE A 258 -22.71 -20.60 -6.97
CA ILE A 258 -22.27 -19.38 -6.30
C ILE A 258 -23.29 -18.91 -5.27
N THR A 259 -22.85 -18.24 -4.20
CA THR A 259 -23.79 -17.64 -3.25
C THR A 259 -24.44 -16.41 -3.87
N PRO A 260 -25.73 -16.13 -3.58
CA PRO A 260 -26.39 -14.88 -3.97
C PRO A 260 -25.55 -13.63 -3.71
N SER A 261 -24.99 -13.51 -2.50
CA SER A 261 -24.13 -12.38 -2.11
C SER A 261 -22.87 -12.23 -2.96
N LEU A 262 -22.23 -13.33 -3.35
CA LEU A 262 -21.04 -13.28 -4.19
C LEU A 262 -21.39 -12.97 -5.65
N PHE A 263 -22.52 -13.47 -6.13
CA PHE A 263 -23.01 -13.18 -7.49
C PHE A 263 -23.41 -11.71 -7.67
N ARG A 264 -24.00 -11.08 -6.64
CA ARG A 264 -24.35 -9.64 -6.64
C ARG A 264 -23.17 -8.69 -6.85
N ARG A 265 -21.92 -9.18 -6.76
CA ARG A 265 -20.73 -8.38 -7.02
C ARG A 265 -20.57 -8.04 -8.51
N PHE A 266 -21.19 -8.80 -9.40
CA PHE A 266 -21.12 -8.56 -10.84
C PHE A 266 -22.02 -7.38 -11.22
N PRO A 267 -21.51 -6.38 -11.98
CA PRO A 267 -22.32 -5.33 -12.57
C PRO A 267 -23.47 -5.92 -13.39
N LEU A 268 -24.66 -5.32 -13.30
CA LEU A 268 -25.84 -5.77 -14.07
C LEU A 268 -25.57 -5.85 -15.57
N HIS A 269 -24.76 -4.93 -16.11
CA HIS A 269 -24.34 -4.96 -17.51
C HIS A 269 -23.52 -6.22 -17.84
N ASP A 270 -22.56 -6.60 -16.99
CA ASP A 270 -21.74 -7.79 -17.19
C ASP A 270 -22.54 -9.08 -17.00
N ILE A 271 -23.48 -9.10 -16.04
CA ILE A 271 -24.42 -10.22 -15.86
C ILE A 271 -25.15 -10.47 -17.18
N ARG A 272 -25.78 -9.44 -17.73
CA ARG A 272 -26.59 -9.50 -18.96
C ARG A 272 -25.76 -9.86 -20.18
N ASN A 273 -24.66 -9.14 -20.41
CA ASN A 273 -24.01 -9.11 -21.72
C ASN A 273 -22.80 -10.05 -21.83
N ARG A 274 -22.26 -10.52 -20.69
CA ARG A 274 -21.00 -11.30 -20.67
C ARG A 274 -21.18 -12.66 -19.99
N LEU A 275 -21.61 -12.66 -18.73
CA LEU A 275 -21.76 -13.89 -17.92
C LEU A 275 -22.83 -14.80 -18.53
N PHE A 276 -24.03 -14.27 -18.73
CA PHE A 276 -25.17 -15.01 -19.26
C PHE A 276 -24.99 -15.46 -20.73
N ARG A 277 -24.03 -14.88 -21.47
CA ARG A 277 -23.66 -15.34 -22.81
C ARG A 277 -23.05 -16.75 -22.84
N THR A 278 -22.37 -17.14 -21.77
CA THR A 278 -21.64 -18.42 -21.67
C THR A 278 -22.27 -19.37 -20.66
N LEU A 279 -22.84 -18.84 -19.57
CA LEU A 279 -23.51 -19.63 -18.55
C LEU A 279 -24.81 -20.24 -19.07
N ARG A 280 -24.88 -21.57 -19.07
CA ARG A 280 -26.14 -22.30 -19.29
C ARG A 280 -26.87 -22.62 -17.98
N CYS A 281 -26.14 -22.75 -16.87
CA CYS A 281 -26.71 -23.02 -15.55
C CYS A 281 -26.07 -22.12 -14.49
N LEU A 282 -26.90 -21.34 -13.79
CA LEU A 282 -26.51 -20.60 -12.59
C LEU A 282 -27.22 -21.22 -11.38
N ILE A 283 -26.44 -21.70 -10.43
CA ILE A 283 -26.92 -22.34 -9.21
C ILE A 283 -26.66 -21.39 -8.05
N LEU A 284 -27.72 -20.98 -7.37
CA LEU A 284 -27.66 -20.11 -6.19
C LEU A 284 -28.00 -20.92 -4.96
N GLY A 285 -27.10 -20.92 -3.99
CA GLY A 285 -27.26 -21.72 -2.77
C GLY A 285 -26.45 -21.20 -1.60
N GLY A 286 -26.73 -21.78 -0.43
CA GLY A 286 -26.09 -21.39 0.83
C GLY A 286 -26.66 -20.13 1.48
N GLU A 287 -27.53 -19.38 0.82
CA GLU A 287 -28.23 -18.20 1.34
C GLU A 287 -29.68 -18.17 0.82
N PRO A 288 -30.57 -17.34 1.39
CA PRO A 288 -31.91 -17.14 0.83
C PRO A 288 -31.83 -16.71 -0.64
N PHE A 289 -32.72 -17.28 -1.46
CA PHE A 289 -32.76 -16.98 -2.88
C PHE A 289 -33.11 -15.49 -3.11
N PRO A 290 -32.50 -14.82 -4.12
CA PRO A 290 -32.80 -13.44 -4.49
C PRO A 290 -34.27 -13.15 -4.73
N SER A 291 -34.67 -11.89 -4.53
CA SER A 291 -36.05 -11.47 -4.80
C SER A 291 -36.34 -11.52 -6.31
N MET A 292 -37.57 -11.80 -6.70
CA MET A 292 -37.92 -11.85 -8.13
C MET A 292 -37.68 -10.53 -8.89
N PRO A 293 -37.92 -9.34 -8.31
CA PRO A 293 -37.51 -8.08 -8.95
C PRO A 293 -36.00 -8.01 -9.23
N GLU A 294 -35.17 -8.51 -8.31
CA GLU A 294 -33.72 -8.60 -8.50
C GLU A 294 -33.37 -9.56 -9.63
N VAL A 295 -33.95 -10.75 -9.65
CA VAL A 295 -33.72 -11.75 -10.71
C VAL A 295 -34.17 -11.24 -12.07
N LYS A 296 -35.34 -10.60 -12.16
CA LYS A 296 -35.82 -9.95 -13.40
C LYS A 296 -34.81 -8.95 -13.94
N SER A 297 -34.14 -8.21 -13.06
CA SER A 297 -33.14 -7.22 -13.47
C SER A 297 -31.96 -7.83 -14.21
N TRP A 298 -31.67 -9.13 -14.05
CA TRP A 298 -30.54 -9.79 -14.72
C TRP A 298 -30.77 -10.10 -16.20
N PHE A 299 -32.02 -10.05 -16.68
CA PHE A 299 -32.39 -10.47 -18.04
C PHE A 299 -32.73 -9.30 -19.00
N GLY A 300 -32.63 -8.05 -18.54
CA GLY A 300 -32.88 -6.84 -19.34
C GLY A 300 -34.35 -6.59 -19.73
N PRO A 301 -34.71 -5.37 -20.19
CA PRO A 301 -36.06 -5.08 -20.66
C PRO A 301 -36.31 -5.72 -22.04
N LYS A 302 -37.14 -6.78 -22.07
CA LYS A 302 -37.77 -7.43 -23.24
C LYS A 302 -37.00 -7.32 -24.58
N GLY A 303 -36.26 -8.36 -24.94
CA GLY A 303 -36.21 -8.81 -26.35
C GLY A 303 -34.95 -8.57 -27.17
N GLU A 304 -33.79 -8.31 -26.57
CA GLU A 304 -32.51 -8.37 -27.30
C GLU A 304 -31.66 -9.54 -26.79
N GLY A 305 -31.85 -10.71 -27.42
CA GLY A 305 -31.04 -11.92 -27.23
C GLY A 305 -31.61 -12.90 -26.20
N GLU A 306 -32.17 -14.01 -26.70
CA GLU A 306 -32.62 -15.19 -25.95
C GLU A 306 -31.51 -15.75 -25.05
N THR A 307 -31.36 -15.24 -23.84
CA THR A 307 -30.40 -15.84 -22.92
C THR A 307 -31.05 -17.02 -22.19
N LEU A 308 -30.59 -18.23 -22.55
CA LEU A 308 -31.10 -19.53 -22.11
C LEU A 308 -30.56 -20.00 -20.74
N THR A 309 -30.01 -19.11 -19.90
CA THR A 309 -29.42 -19.50 -18.61
C THR A 309 -30.50 -20.02 -17.66
N ARG A 310 -30.42 -21.31 -17.32
CA ARG A 310 -31.30 -21.97 -16.34
C ARG A 310 -30.87 -21.59 -14.92
N LEU A 311 -31.81 -21.14 -14.12
CA LEU A 311 -31.59 -20.73 -12.74
C LEU A 311 -32.03 -21.84 -11.78
N PHE A 312 -31.18 -22.15 -10.80
CA PHE A 312 -31.50 -23.15 -9.77
C PHE A 312 -31.32 -22.56 -8.38
N ASN A 313 -32.30 -22.82 -7.52
CA ASN A 313 -32.15 -22.70 -6.08
C ASN A 313 -31.68 -24.06 -5.52
N ILE A 314 -30.55 -24.09 -4.82
CA ILE A 314 -30.07 -25.30 -4.13
C ILE A 314 -30.00 -25.05 -2.63
N TYR A 315 -30.58 -25.96 -1.85
CA TYR A 315 -30.66 -25.86 -0.40
C TYR A 315 -30.09 -27.11 0.26
N GLY A 316 -29.34 -26.90 1.35
CA GLY A 316 -28.79 -28.00 2.12
C GLY A 316 -28.00 -27.54 3.33
N ILE A 317 -27.66 -28.51 4.18
CA ILE A 317 -26.71 -28.35 5.27
C ILE A 317 -25.56 -29.33 5.03
N THR A 318 -24.38 -29.04 5.54
CA THR A 318 -23.18 -29.87 5.36
C THR A 318 -23.39 -31.32 5.81
N GLU A 319 -24.20 -31.53 6.84
CA GLU A 319 -24.55 -32.83 7.40
C GLU A 319 -25.40 -33.67 6.45
N ILE A 320 -26.17 -33.03 5.56
CA ILE A 320 -27.00 -33.67 4.55
C ILE A 320 -27.31 -32.66 3.44
N SER A 321 -26.55 -32.73 2.35
CA SER A 321 -26.83 -31.94 1.14
C SER A 321 -28.18 -32.36 0.56
N SER A 322 -29.00 -31.40 0.16
CA SER A 322 -30.42 -31.63 -0.07
C SER A 322 -30.93 -30.80 -1.26
N THR A 323 -32.20 -30.40 -1.19
CA THR A 323 -33.10 -30.08 -2.28
C THR A 323 -32.63 -29.14 -3.39
N ILE A 324 -33.30 -29.28 -4.54
CA ILE A 324 -33.13 -28.42 -5.72
C ILE A 324 -34.49 -27.95 -6.25
N TYR A 325 -34.53 -26.71 -6.73
CA TYR A 325 -35.64 -26.17 -7.51
C TYR A 325 -35.12 -25.45 -8.74
N GLU A 326 -35.70 -25.73 -9.90
CA GLU A 326 -35.44 -24.96 -11.12
C GLU A 326 -36.42 -23.79 -11.18
N VAL A 327 -35.89 -22.56 -11.19
CA VAL A 327 -36.71 -21.34 -11.25
C VAL A 327 -37.20 -21.17 -12.68
N THR A 328 -38.52 -21.16 -12.84
CA THR A 328 -39.15 -21.09 -14.16
C THR A 328 -39.36 -19.65 -14.61
N LEU A 329 -39.58 -19.46 -15.91
CA LEU A 329 -40.00 -18.15 -16.44
C LEU A 329 -41.32 -17.67 -15.82
N MET A 330 -42.23 -18.59 -15.46
CA MET A 330 -43.48 -18.23 -14.80
C MET A 330 -43.23 -17.69 -13.39
N ASP A 331 -42.29 -18.28 -12.64
CA ASP A 331 -41.91 -17.79 -11.31
C ASP A 331 -41.38 -16.36 -11.37
N ILE A 332 -40.50 -16.12 -12.35
CA ILE A 332 -39.95 -14.80 -12.61
C ILE A 332 -41.09 -13.84 -12.97
N GLN A 333 -41.92 -14.17 -13.97
CA GLN A 333 -42.99 -13.28 -14.44
C GLN A 333 -44.00 -12.91 -13.34
N ASN A 334 -44.44 -13.90 -12.56
CA ASN A 334 -45.44 -13.75 -11.51
C ASN A 334 -44.88 -13.23 -10.18
N GLU A 335 -43.57 -13.02 -10.09
CA GLU A 335 -42.87 -12.64 -8.84
C GLU A 335 -43.14 -13.62 -7.69
N SER A 336 -43.17 -14.91 -8.03
CA SER A 336 -43.44 -16.00 -7.09
C SER A 336 -42.36 -16.07 -5.99
N LEU A 337 -42.77 -16.49 -4.79
CA LEU A 337 -41.82 -16.97 -3.79
C LEU A 337 -41.12 -18.23 -4.33
N ILE A 338 -39.81 -18.33 -4.14
CA ILE A 338 -39.04 -19.49 -4.59
C ILE A 338 -38.97 -20.54 -3.47
N PRO A 339 -39.43 -21.78 -3.73
CA PRO A 339 -39.36 -22.84 -2.74
C PRO A 339 -37.93 -23.38 -2.59
N ILE A 340 -37.69 -24.11 -1.51
CA ILE A 340 -36.40 -24.81 -1.33
C ILE A 340 -36.26 -26.01 -2.29
N GLY A 341 -37.37 -26.48 -2.87
CA GLY A 341 -37.39 -27.53 -3.89
C GLY A 341 -37.60 -28.94 -3.38
N SER A 342 -37.31 -29.92 -4.23
CA SER A 342 -37.48 -31.35 -3.94
C SER A 342 -36.15 -32.04 -3.62
N PRO A 343 -36.14 -33.11 -2.82
CA PRO A 343 -34.91 -33.85 -2.51
C PRO A 343 -34.19 -34.36 -3.76
N LEU A 344 -32.85 -34.32 -3.75
CA LEU A 344 -32.01 -34.76 -4.87
C LEU A 344 -32.08 -36.27 -5.15
N ASP A 345 -32.52 -37.07 -4.18
CA ASP A 345 -32.64 -38.52 -4.28
C ASP A 345 -33.90 -39.03 -3.55
N PRO A 346 -34.46 -40.18 -3.96
CA PRO A 346 -35.71 -40.70 -3.41
C PRO A 346 -35.59 -41.25 -1.98
N HIS A 347 -34.38 -41.33 -1.42
CA HIS A 347 -34.14 -41.84 -0.07
C HIS A 347 -34.07 -40.73 0.97
N THR A 348 -34.17 -39.47 0.55
CA THR A 348 -34.17 -38.28 1.39
C THR A 348 -35.58 -37.71 1.50
N THR A 349 -36.00 -37.37 2.71
CA THR A 349 -37.35 -36.88 3.03
C THR A 349 -37.26 -35.62 3.88
N LEU A 350 -38.15 -34.67 3.61
CA LEU A 350 -38.29 -33.42 4.36
C LEU A 350 -39.50 -33.54 5.28
N LYS A 351 -39.36 -33.10 6.53
CA LYS A 351 -40.45 -33.02 7.49
C LYS A 351 -40.44 -31.65 8.12
N VAL A 352 -41.61 -31.04 8.29
CA VAL A 352 -41.74 -29.75 8.98
C VAL A 352 -42.46 -30.00 10.30
N VAL A 353 -41.83 -29.59 11.40
CA VAL A 353 -42.28 -29.86 12.75
C VAL A 353 -42.65 -28.55 13.44
N ASP A 354 -43.86 -28.46 14.00
CA ASP A 354 -44.29 -27.30 14.75
C ASP A 354 -43.42 -27.09 16.00
N CYS A 355 -43.05 -25.83 16.24
CA CYS A 355 -42.08 -25.48 17.28
C CYS A 355 -42.63 -25.64 18.70
N VAL A 356 -43.95 -25.60 18.88
CA VAL A 356 -44.67 -25.62 20.17
C VAL A 356 -45.10 -27.03 20.53
N ASN A 357 -45.89 -27.68 19.69
CA ASN A 357 -46.49 -28.98 20.01
C ASN A 357 -45.64 -30.19 19.54
N LYS A 358 -44.57 -29.94 18.76
CA LYS A 358 -43.65 -30.95 18.21
C LYS A 358 -44.30 -31.97 17.25
N GLU A 359 -45.43 -31.63 16.65
CA GLU A 359 -46.10 -32.46 15.64
C GLU A 359 -45.64 -32.10 14.21
N ILE A 360 -45.75 -33.05 13.29
CA ILE A 360 -45.49 -32.79 11.86
C ILE A 360 -46.66 -31.99 11.30
N ILE A 361 -46.36 -30.93 10.56
CA ILE A 361 -47.36 -30.08 9.91
C ILE A 361 -47.23 -30.13 8.39
N ASP A 362 -48.37 -30.17 7.71
CA ASP A 362 -48.46 -30.18 6.23
C ASP A 362 -48.83 -28.81 5.65
N ASN A 363 -49.13 -27.83 6.52
CA ASN A 363 -49.44 -26.45 6.15
C ASN A 363 -49.12 -25.52 7.33
N GLY A 364 -48.48 -24.37 7.09
CA GLY A 364 -48.06 -23.42 8.11
C GLY A 364 -46.55 -23.42 8.41
N ILE A 365 -46.15 -22.72 9.48
CA ILE A 365 -44.75 -22.45 9.79
C ILE A 365 -44.21 -23.43 10.83
N GLY A 366 -43.05 -24.04 10.56
CA GLY A 366 -42.38 -24.95 11.49
C GLY A 366 -40.88 -25.12 11.21
N GLU A 367 -40.19 -25.90 12.04
CA GLU A 367 -38.78 -26.24 11.87
C GLU A 367 -38.60 -27.37 10.86
N LEU A 368 -37.66 -27.20 9.93
CA LEU A 368 -37.35 -28.20 8.91
C LEU A 368 -36.40 -29.28 9.46
N PHE A 369 -36.79 -30.53 9.26
CA PHE A 369 -36.01 -31.74 9.49
C PHE A 369 -35.71 -32.42 8.16
N ILE A 370 -34.46 -32.85 7.98
CA ILE A 370 -34.06 -33.64 6.81
C ILE A 370 -33.69 -35.04 7.30
N GLN A 371 -34.29 -36.06 6.68
CA GLN A 371 -34.04 -37.46 6.99
C GLN A 371 -33.56 -38.21 5.74
N SER A 372 -32.56 -39.09 5.85
CA SER A 372 -32.16 -39.96 4.73
C SER A 372 -31.79 -41.38 5.16
N LYS A 373 -32.23 -42.36 4.37
CA LYS A 373 -31.87 -43.77 4.59
C LYS A 373 -30.43 -44.09 4.18
N ILE A 374 -29.87 -43.34 3.23
CA ILE A 374 -28.55 -43.62 2.65
C ILE A 374 -27.50 -42.56 3.02
N ARG A 375 -27.89 -41.28 3.13
CA ARG A 375 -26.98 -40.17 3.42
C ARG A 375 -26.83 -39.99 4.93
N LYS A 376 -26.04 -40.88 5.55
CA LYS A 376 -25.76 -40.81 6.98
C LYS A 376 -24.32 -40.36 7.19
N CYS A 377 -24.16 -39.16 7.73
CA CYS A 377 -22.90 -38.56 8.14
C CYS A 377 -22.62 -38.86 9.62
N VAL A 378 -21.34 -38.83 10.00
CA VAL A 378 -20.92 -38.96 11.40
C VAL A 378 -20.68 -37.57 11.95
N LEU A 379 -21.38 -37.22 13.03
CA LEU A 379 -21.21 -35.98 13.74
C LEU A 379 -20.39 -36.21 15.00
N ARG A 380 -19.48 -35.27 15.29
CA ARG A 380 -18.70 -35.24 16.53
C ARG A 380 -18.75 -33.83 17.11
N GLU A 381 -19.24 -33.74 18.34
CA GLU A 381 -19.18 -32.52 19.15
C GLU A 381 -18.06 -32.63 20.19
N SER A 382 -17.47 -31.50 20.58
CA SER A 382 -16.39 -31.47 21.57
C SER A 382 -16.83 -32.13 22.89
N GLY A 383 -16.17 -33.22 23.27
CA GLY A 383 -16.47 -33.99 24.49
C GLY A 383 -17.57 -35.04 24.35
N GLN A 384 -18.10 -35.29 23.15
CA GLN A 384 -19.09 -36.34 22.88
C GLN A 384 -18.54 -37.43 21.93
N SER A 385 -19.16 -38.62 21.97
CA SER A 385 -18.85 -39.72 21.06
C SER A 385 -19.42 -39.49 19.66
N ASP A 386 -18.75 -40.05 18.65
CA ASP A 386 -19.19 -40.05 17.26
C ASP A 386 -20.61 -40.62 17.13
N THR A 387 -21.51 -39.82 16.54
CA THR A 387 -22.92 -40.21 16.37
C THR A 387 -23.26 -40.20 14.89
N MET A 388 -23.72 -41.33 14.37
CA MET A 388 -24.26 -41.43 13.03
C MET A 388 -25.70 -40.92 13.05
N VAL A 389 -25.99 -39.85 12.31
CA VAL A 389 -27.32 -39.22 12.33
C VAL A 389 -28.01 -39.44 10.99
N ASP A 390 -29.27 -39.86 11.03
CA ASP A 390 -30.11 -40.05 9.83
C ASP A 390 -31.33 -39.13 9.76
N SER A 391 -31.67 -38.42 10.83
CA SER A 391 -32.62 -37.31 10.86
C SER A 391 -32.03 -36.11 11.60
N ILE A 392 -31.97 -34.97 10.93
CA ILE A 392 -31.29 -33.77 11.44
C ILE A 392 -32.26 -32.60 11.46
N ALA A 393 -32.41 -31.98 12.63
CA ALA A 393 -33.01 -30.66 12.77
C ALA A 393 -32.09 -29.63 12.09
N THR A 394 -32.59 -28.96 11.06
CA THR A 394 -31.77 -28.01 10.29
C THR A 394 -31.52 -26.73 11.08
N GLY A 395 -32.41 -26.40 12.02
CA GLY A 395 -32.50 -25.09 12.65
C GLY A 395 -33.12 -24.02 11.74
N ASP A 396 -33.65 -24.39 10.58
CA ASP A 396 -34.31 -23.47 9.62
C ASP A 396 -35.83 -23.53 9.80
N LEU A 397 -36.46 -22.37 9.95
CA LEU A 397 -37.91 -22.20 9.91
C LEU A 397 -38.36 -22.07 8.45
N VAL A 398 -39.39 -22.84 8.13
CA VAL A 398 -39.99 -22.89 6.80
C VAL A 398 -41.51 -22.73 6.91
N ASP A 399 -42.12 -22.26 5.82
CA ASP A 399 -43.57 -22.12 5.65
C ASP A 399 -44.02 -23.12 4.59
N VAL A 400 -44.86 -24.07 4.97
CA VAL A 400 -45.43 -25.07 4.06
C VAL A 400 -46.76 -24.54 3.55
N LYS A 401 -46.91 -24.43 2.23
CA LYS A 401 -48.17 -24.05 1.58
C LYS A 401 -48.50 -25.05 0.49
N SER A 402 -49.63 -25.74 0.64
CA SER A 402 -50.09 -26.76 -0.33
C SER A 402 -48.99 -27.78 -0.65
N GLY A 403 -48.25 -28.25 0.37
CA GLY A 403 -47.14 -29.21 0.21
C GLY A 403 -45.83 -28.63 -0.34
N THR A 404 -45.77 -27.34 -0.67
CA THR A 404 -44.55 -26.66 -1.12
C THR A 404 -43.88 -25.94 0.05
N ILE A 405 -42.56 -26.09 0.19
CA ILE A 405 -41.80 -25.59 1.33
C ILE A 405 -41.03 -24.32 0.95
N TYR A 406 -41.27 -23.23 1.68
CA TYR A 406 -40.60 -21.95 1.49
C TYR A 406 -39.71 -21.62 2.70
N TYR A 407 -38.47 -21.20 2.45
CA TYR A 407 -37.58 -20.74 3.52
C TYR A 407 -38.11 -19.43 4.15
N LYS A 408 -38.06 -19.32 5.48
CA LYS A 408 -38.43 -18.09 6.20
C LYS A 408 -37.23 -17.48 6.93
N THR A 409 -36.67 -18.21 7.89
CA THR A 409 -35.61 -17.72 8.77
C THR A 409 -34.94 -18.90 9.50
N ARG A 410 -34.11 -18.65 10.51
CA ARG A 410 -33.60 -19.68 11.43
C ARG A 410 -34.31 -19.63 12.78
N VAL A 411 -34.43 -20.79 13.44
CA VAL A 411 -34.91 -20.95 14.83
C VAL A 411 -33.91 -20.33 15.82
N ASN A 412 -32.63 -20.32 15.47
CA ASN A 412 -31.53 -19.84 16.32
C ASN A 412 -30.96 -18.49 15.85
N ASN A 413 -30.20 -17.83 16.73
CA ASN A 413 -29.45 -16.59 16.47
C ASN A 413 -28.25 -16.82 15.51
N ILE A 414 -28.40 -17.67 14.50
CA ILE A 414 -27.36 -17.93 13.48
C ILE A 414 -27.81 -17.31 12.16
N VAL A 415 -26.93 -16.52 11.55
CA VAL A 415 -27.14 -15.92 10.23
C VAL A 415 -26.15 -16.51 9.23
N LYS A 416 -26.45 -16.41 7.93
CA LYS A 416 -25.53 -16.82 6.86
C LYS A 416 -25.03 -15.57 6.15
N ILE A 417 -23.72 -15.32 6.23
CA ILE A 417 -23.05 -14.16 5.62
C ILE A 417 -22.01 -14.71 4.64
N PHE A 418 -22.16 -14.41 3.34
CA PHE A 418 -21.33 -14.98 2.27
C PHE A 418 -21.28 -16.53 2.31
N GLY A 419 -22.42 -17.15 2.60
CA GLY A 419 -22.57 -18.60 2.78
C GLY A 419 -21.97 -19.17 4.09
N ARG A 420 -21.33 -18.35 4.94
CA ARG A 420 -20.74 -18.79 6.21
C ARG A 420 -21.75 -18.66 7.35
N LYS A 421 -21.88 -19.68 8.20
CA LYS A 421 -22.72 -19.65 9.41
C LYS A 421 -22.03 -18.78 10.48
N VAL A 422 -22.68 -17.71 10.91
CA VAL A 422 -22.22 -16.82 11.99
C VAL A 422 -23.22 -16.87 13.14
N ASN A 423 -22.76 -17.23 14.34
CA ASN A 423 -23.60 -17.31 15.53
C ASN A 423 -23.56 -15.98 16.29
N LEU A 424 -24.65 -15.21 16.22
CA LEU A 424 -24.82 -13.92 16.88
C LEU A 424 -24.68 -14.04 18.40
N THR A 425 -25.15 -15.15 18.98
CA THR A 425 -25.03 -15.42 20.43
C THR A 425 -23.57 -15.63 20.87
N LYS A 426 -22.73 -16.23 20.01
CA LYS A 426 -21.29 -16.38 20.29
C LYS A 426 -20.65 -15.00 20.44
N ILE A 427 -21.01 -14.06 19.56
CA ILE A 427 -20.52 -12.68 19.58
C ILE A 427 -21.02 -11.96 20.84
N GLU A 428 -22.31 -12.08 21.14
CA GLU A 428 -22.92 -11.53 22.36
C GLU A 428 -22.23 -12.05 23.63
N ASN A 429 -21.99 -13.37 23.73
CA ASN A 429 -21.33 -13.98 24.88
C ASN A 429 -19.85 -13.61 24.99
N THR A 430 -19.15 -13.53 23.85
CA THR A 430 -17.75 -13.07 23.80
C THR A 430 -17.64 -11.62 24.25
N ALA A 431 -18.60 -10.77 23.87
CA ALA A 431 -18.71 -9.42 24.40
C ALA A 431 -18.93 -9.42 25.93
N LYS A 432 -19.98 -10.09 26.41
CA LYS A 432 -20.34 -10.10 27.84
C LYS A 432 -19.25 -10.66 28.77
N SER A 433 -18.47 -11.63 28.29
CA SER A 433 -17.43 -12.29 29.11
C SER A 433 -16.14 -11.49 29.24
N ASN A 434 -15.94 -10.43 28.46
CA ASN A 434 -14.65 -9.73 28.36
C ASN A 434 -14.68 -8.26 28.78
N TRP A 435 -15.85 -7.63 28.77
CA TRP A 435 -16.03 -6.26 29.24
C TRP A 435 -17.20 -6.22 30.22
N LEU A 436 -17.08 -5.44 31.31
CA LEU A 436 -18.08 -5.26 32.38
C LEU A 436 -19.34 -4.51 31.87
N MET A 437 -20.00 -5.09 30.87
CA MET A 437 -21.21 -4.57 30.25
C MET A 437 -22.45 -5.17 30.92
N LYS A 438 -23.54 -4.40 30.94
CA LYS A 438 -24.80 -4.86 31.52
C LYS A 438 -25.47 -5.91 30.65
N ASP A 439 -25.55 -5.65 29.34
CA ASP A 439 -26.09 -6.60 28.38
C ASP A 439 -25.60 -6.27 26.95
N ALA A 440 -25.74 -7.22 26.01
CA ALA A 440 -25.38 -7.07 24.61
C ALA A 440 -26.27 -7.90 23.70
N CYS A 441 -26.61 -7.35 22.53
CA CYS A 441 -27.43 -7.98 21.50
C CYS A 441 -26.80 -7.74 20.13
N CYS A 442 -26.56 -8.81 19.38
CA CYS A 442 -26.02 -8.73 18.04
C CYS A 442 -27.14 -8.96 17.01
N VAL A 443 -27.18 -8.11 15.99
CA VAL A 443 -28.19 -8.14 14.92
C VAL A 443 -27.49 -8.03 13.57
N PHE A 444 -27.96 -8.83 12.61
CA PHE A 444 -27.51 -8.75 11.23
C PHE A 444 -28.51 -7.91 10.42
N ASP A 445 -28.01 -6.87 9.76
CA ASP A 445 -28.76 -6.08 8.79
C ASP A 445 -28.63 -6.77 7.42
N ASN A 446 -29.73 -7.36 6.93
CA ASN A 446 -29.77 -8.08 5.66
C ASN A 446 -29.62 -7.14 4.45
N ASP A 447 -30.03 -5.88 4.56
CA ASP A 447 -30.01 -4.94 3.45
C ASP A 447 -28.60 -4.37 3.26
N LYS A 448 -27.93 -4.02 4.38
CA LYS A 448 -26.56 -3.51 4.38
C LYS A 448 -25.49 -4.59 4.51
N TYR A 449 -25.89 -5.86 4.66
CA TYR A 449 -25.02 -7.00 4.95
C TYR A 449 -24.02 -6.71 6.08
N SER A 450 -24.51 -6.14 7.19
CA SER A 450 -23.66 -5.69 8.30
C SER A 450 -24.05 -6.31 9.64
N LEU A 451 -23.04 -6.73 10.40
CA LEU A 451 -23.14 -7.25 11.74
C LEU A 451 -23.06 -6.07 12.74
N ASN A 452 -24.15 -5.83 13.47
CA ASN A 452 -24.28 -4.70 14.39
C ASN A 452 -24.39 -5.21 15.82
N LEU A 453 -23.41 -4.86 16.67
CA LEU A 453 -23.41 -5.21 18.09
C LEU A 453 -23.91 -4.03 18.92
N PHE A 454 -25.05 -4.20 19.56
CA PHE A 454 -25.62 -3.24 20.49
C PHE A 454 -25.19 -3.62 21.92
N ILE A 455 -24.74 -2.62 22.68
CA ILE A 455 -24.21 -2.82 24.04
C ILE A 455 -24.92 -1.88 25.01
N GLN A 456 -25.44 -2.44 26.10
CA GLN A 456 -25.90 -1.70 27.26
C GLN A 456 -24.76 -1.57 28.26
N ARG A 457 -24.42 -0.31 28.59
CA ARG A 457 -23.27 0.02 29.43
C ARG A 457 -23.52 -0.40 30.89
N GLY A 458 -22.47 -0.89 31.55
CA GLY A 458 -22.48 -1.14 33.01
C GLY A 458 -22.13 0.13 33.80
N ASP A 459 -22.29 0.08 35.13
CA ASP A 459 -22.10 1.25 36.00
C ASP A 459 -20.63 1.74 36.02
N ASP A 460 -19.66 0.84 35.83
CA ASP A 460 -18.21 1.14 35.75
C ASP A 460 -17.67 1.14 34.29
N TRP A 461 -18.39 1.76 33.35
CA TRP A 461 -18.04 1.75 31.93
C TRP A 461 -16.87 2.68 31.57
N LEU A 462 -15.73 2.12 31.15
CA LEU A 462 -14.52 2.86 30.73
C LEU A 462 -14.05 2.56 29.29
N TYR A 463 -14.70 1.63 28.57
CA TYR A 463 -14.21 1.14 27.28
C TYR A 463 -14.80 1.87 26.07
N THR A 464 -13.96 2.21 25.11
CA THR A 464 -14.37 2.79 23.82
C THR A 464 -14.80 1.71 22.82
N LYS A 465 -15.57 2.10 21.79
CA LYS A 465 -15.95 1.20 20.69
C LYS A 465 -14.71 0.56 20.02
N LYS A 466 -13.62 1.33 19.89
CA LYS A 466 -12.38 0.89 19.24
C LYS A 466 -11.70 -0.23 20.05
N GLU A 467 -11.62 -0.10 21.36
CA GLU A 467 -11.01 -1.12 22.24
C GLU A 467 -11.82 -2.42 22.27
N ILE A 468 -13.15 -2.33 22.29
CA ILE A 468 -14.03 -3.51 22.21
C ILE A 468 -13.86 -4.22 20.87
N LEU A 469 -13.85 -3.46 19.77
CA LEU A 469 -13.66 -4.03 18.44
C LEU A 469 -12.29 -4.71 18.30
N GLN A 470 -11.22 -4.07 18.80
CA GLN A 470 -9.88 -4.66 18.80
C GLN A 470 -9.81 -5.95 19.63
N GLY A 471 -10.40 -5.98 20.82
CA GLY A 471 -10.42 -7.20 21.63
C GLY A 471 -11.31 -8.31 21.04
N LEU A 472 -12.39 -7.97 20.35
CA LEU A 472 -13.20 -8.94 19.61
C LEU A 472 -12.42 -9.54 18.43
N LYS A 473 -11.64 -8.75 17.70
CA LYS A 473 -10.77 -9.22 16.59
C LYS A 473 -9.76 -10.28 17.03
N LEU A 474 -9.32 -10.27 18.29
CA LEU A 474 -8.38 -11.25 18.83
C LEU A 474 -9.04 -12.58 19.25
N LYS A 475 -10.38 -12.62 19.36
CA LYS A 475 -11.13 -13.74 19.95
C LYS A 475 -12.17 -14.36 19.02
N LEU A 476 -12.51 -13.67 17.94
CA LEU A 476 -13.49 -14.08 16.96
C LEU A 476 -12.83 -14.26 15.60
N LEU A 477 -13.39 -15.14 14.77
CA LEU A 477 -13.00 -15.23 13.36
C LEU A 477 -13.30 -13.88 12.68
N GLU A 478 -12.51 -13.50 11.67
CA GLU A 478 -12.66 -12.21 10.97
C GLU A 478 -14.11 -11.89 10.55
N GLN A 479 -14.84 -12.89 10.07
CA GLN A 479 -16.25 -12.81 9.65
C GLN A 479 -17.28 -12.72 10.79
N GLU A 480 -16.88 -13.03 12.02
CA GLU A 480 -17.70 -12.97 13.23
C GLU A 480 -17.51 -11.63 13.95
N VAL A 481 -16.53 -10.81 13.54
CA VAL A 481 -16.29 -9.48 14.12
C VAL A 481 -17.39 -8.51 13.68
N PRO A 482 -18.11 -7.84 14.61
CA PRO A 482 -19.10 -6.84 14.28
C PRO A 482 -18.55 -5.72 13.39
N ASN A 483 -19.30 -5.31 12.37
CA ASN A 483 -18.96 -4.13 11.57
C ASN A 483 -19.13 -2.85 12.37
N ASN A 484 -20.17 -2.78 13.20
CA ASN A 484 -20.48 -1.60 13.99
C ASN A 484 -20.79 -1.97 15.45
N ILE A 485 -20.43 -1.08 16.35
CA ILE A 485 -20.81 -1.14 17.76
C ILE A 485 -21.70 0.07 18.08
N HIS A 486 -22.84 -0.19 18.70
CA HIS A 486 -23.83 0.82 19.08
C HIS A 486 -24.06 0.77 20.58
N PHE A 487 -24.05 1.92 21.25
CA PHE A 487 -24.40 1.99 22.67
C PHE A 487 -25.88 2.31 22.80
N VAL A 488 -26.55 1.56 23.67
CA VAL A 488 -27.95 1.79 24.03
C VAL A 488 -28.05 1.98 25.53
N ASP A 489 -28.89 2.91 25.96
CA ASP A 489 -29.14 3.12 27.38
C ASP A 489 -30.04 2.00 27.93
N GLU A 490 -31.03 1.56 27.14
CA GLU A 490 -31.85 0.37 27.38
C GLU A 490 -32.19 -0.36 26.08
N PHE A 491 -32.36 -1.69 26.17
CA PHE A 491 -32.78 -2.49 25.04
C PHE A 491 -34.28 -2.33 24.76
N PRO A 492 -34.69 -1.98 23.53
CA PRO A 492 -36.09 -1.92 23.18
C PRO A 492 -36.70 -3.33 23.24
N LEU A 493 -37.81 -3.48 23.95
CA LEU A 493 -38.49 -4.76 24.12
C LEU A 493 -39.66 -4.91 23.13
N SER A 494 -39.97 -6.16 22.79
CA SER A 494 -41.19 -6.55 22.09
C SER A 494 -42.38 -6.59 23.07
N CYS A 495 -43.61 -6.71 22.54
CA CYS A 495 -44.81 -6.91 23.36
C CYS A 495 -44.77 -8.16 24.27
N HIS A 496 -43.79 -9.05 24.05
CA HIS A 496 -43.54 -10.25 24.84
C HIS A 496 -42.31 -10.11 25.77
N GLY A 497 -41.79 -8.90 25.99
CA GLY A 497 -40.70 -8.64 26.94
C GLY A 497 -39.31 -9.14 26.51
N LYS A 498 -39.11 -9.51 25.24
CA LYS A 498 -37.80 -9.87 24.67
C LYS A 498 -37.18 -8.69 23.92
N ILE A 499 -35.85 -8.63 23.83
CA ILE A 499 -35.16 -7.63 23.00
C ILE A 499 -35.68 -7.68 21.56
N SER A 500 -36.15 -6.55 21.04
CA SER A 500 -36.74 -6.41 19.71
C SER A 500 -35.67 -6.05 18.69
N LYS A 501 -35.14 -7.07 17.99
CA LYS A 501 -34.10 -6.91 16.97
C LYS A 501 -34.52 -6.03 15.80
N SER A 502 -35.80 -6.02 15.43
CA SER A 502 -36.35 -5.13 14.40
C SER A 502 -36.28 -3.66 14.81
N LYS A 503 -36.67 -3.34 16.05
CA LYS A 503 -36.58 -1.98 16.60
C LYS A 503 -35.12 -1.51 16.73
N LEU A 504 -34.20 -2.42 17.08
CA LEU A 504 -32.77 -2.12 17.08
C LEU A 504 -32.26 -1.76 15.68
N LEU A 505 -32.72 -2.46 14.64
CA LEU A 505 -32.40 -2.10 13.25
C LEU A 505 -33.02 -0.75 12.86
N GLU A 506 -34.27 -0.47 13.24
CA GLU A 506 -34.92 0.83 13.02
C GLU A 506 -34.16 1.98 13.70
N MET A 507 -33.59 1.77 14.90
CA MET A 507 -32.77 2.78 15.59
C MET A 507 -31.51 3.17 14.82
N ILE A 508 -30.98 2.28 13.97
CA ILE A 508 -29.81 2.53 13.11
C ILE A 508 -30.20 2.82 11.65
N GLN A 509 -31.50 2.88 11.34
CA GLN A 509 -32.05 3.29 10.03
C GLN A 509 -32.07 4.82 9.83
N GLN A 510 -31.33 5.60 10.61
CA GLN A 510 -31.00 6.98 10.20
C GLN A 510 -30.16 6.96 8.90
N PRO A 511 -30.29 7.95 8.00
CA PRO A 511 -29.78 7.91 6.63
C PRO A 511 -28.26 8.14 6.59
N VAL A 512 -27.48 7.27 7.23
CA VAL A 512 -26.01 7.28 7.14
C VAL A 512 -25.55 6.69 5.79
N THR A 513 -26.40 5.87 5.15
CA THR A 513 -26.15 5.23 3.85
C THR A 513 -26.22 6.19 2.66
N SER A 514 -27.00 7.27 2.74
CA SER A 514 -27.03 8.33 1.70
C SER A 514 -25.92 9.33 1.94
N LEU A 515 -25.64 9.71 3.20
CA LEU A 515 -24.63 10.73 3.51
C LEU A 515 -23.22 10.41 3.01
N LEU A 516 -22.67 9.19 3.21
CA LEU A 516 -21.31 8.89 2.71
C LEU A 516 -21.25 8.72 1.20
N ARG A 517 -22.28 8.11 0.61
CA ARG A 517 -22.37 7.86 -0.84
C ARG A 517 -22.57 9.17 -1.60
N ASP A 518 -23.52 10.00 -1.15
CA ASP A 518 -23.77 11.34 -1.67
C ASP A 518 -22.59 12.26 -1.39
N TYR A 519 -21.84 12.05 -0.30
CA TYR A 519 -20.59 12.77 -0.02
C TYR A 519 -19.50 12.46 -1.05
N PHE A 520 -19.26 11.18 -1.38
CA PHE A 520 -18.29 10.82 -2.43
C PHE A 520 -18.71 11.38 -3.80
N LEU A 521 -20.00 11.30 -4.14
CA LEU A 521 -20.51 11.80 -5.42
C LEU A 521 -20.48 13.34 -5.50
N SER A 522 -20.92 14.04 -4.46
CA SER A 522 -20.89 15.52 -4.39
C SER A 522 -19.47 16.07 -4.37
N LYS A 523 -18.53 15.42 -3.66
CA LYS A 523 -17.11 15.84 -3.64
C LYS A 523 -16.36 15.57 -4.94
N LEU A 524 -16.88 14.69 -5.80
CA LEU A 524 -16.39 14.52 -7.17
C LEU A 524 -17.04 15.51 -8.16
N GLU A 525 -18.22 16.07 -7.84
CA GLU A 525 -18.95 17.05 -8.66
C GLU A 525 -18.55 18.52 -8.39
N GLU A 526 -18.08 18.88 -7.19
CA GLU A 526 -17.79 20.27 -6.76
C GLU A 526 -16.57 20.96 -7.44
N ASN A 527 -16.09 20.49 -8.59
CA ASN A 527 -14.82 20.86 -9.24
C ASN A 527 -13.58 20.56 -8.36
N PHE A 528 -12.59 19.94 -8.98
CA PHE A 528 -11.35 19.38 -8.39
C PHE A 528 -10.37 20.44 -7.81
N LEU A 529 -10.85 21.46 -7.10
CA LEU A 529 -10.09 22.54 -6.48
C LEU A 529 -10.40 22.61 -4.98
N GLY A 530 -9.57 21.94 -4.18
CA GLY A 530 -9.46 22.17 -2.73
C GLY A 530 -10.48 21.41 -1.87
N PHE A 531 -10.06 20.28 -1.29
CA PHE A 531 -10.80 19.65 -0.19
C PHE A 531 -10.49 20.37 1.12
N ASP A 532 -11.39 21.24 1.58
CA ASP A 532 -11.25 21.90 2.88
C ASP A 532 -11.70 21.02 4.05
N ALA A 533 -11.26 21.40 5.26
CA ALA A 533 -11.21 20.63 6.50
C ALA A 533 -12.51 19.92 6.97
N ASP A 534 -12.80 18.73 6.42
CA ASP A 534 -13.84 17.83 6.94
C ASP A 534 -13.25 16.68 7.78
N ALA A 535 -13.82 16.41 8.95
CA ALA A 535 -13.39 15.33 9.83
C ALA A 535 -13.57 13.94 9.19
N THR A 536 -14.53 13.81 8.26
CA THR A 536 -14.84 12.56 7.53
C THR A 536 -13.72 12.17 6.56
N LEU A 537 -13.01 13.14 5.98
CA LEU A 537 -11.89 12.91 5.03
C LEU A 537 -10.69 12.19 5.67
N LYS A 538 -10.53 12.33 7.00
CA LYS A 538 -9.45 11.73 7.78
C LYS A 538 -9.75 10.29 8.23
N LEU A 539 -11.02 9.88 8.21
CA LEU A 539 -11.43 8.52 8.54
C LEU A 539 -11.16 7.59 7.35
N SER A 540 -10.90 6.31 7.62
CA SER A 540 -10.98 5.30 6.56
C SER A 540 -12.41 5.06 6.15
N PHE A 541 -12.62 4.57 4.94
CA PHE A 541 -13.97 4.29 4.43
C PHE A 541 -14.77 3.38 5.38
N LEU A 542 -14.13 2.37 5.97
CA LEU A 542 -14.74 1.51 7.01
C LEU A 542 -15.05 2.28 8.31
N ALA A 543 -14.12 3.12 8.78
CA ALA A 543 -14.33 3.92 9.99
C ALA A 543 -15.38 5.02 9.83
N ALA A 544 -15.60 5.48 8.60
CA ALA A 544 -16.65 6.41 8.22
C ALA A 544 -18.03 5.73 8.08
N GLY A 545 -18.12 4.40 8.25
CA GLY A 545 -19.37 3.63 8.18
C GLY A 545 -19.57 2.84 6.89
N GLY A 546 -18.54 2.77 6.04
CA GLY A 546 -18.51 1.95 4.83
C GLY A 546 -18.39 0.45 5.12
N THR A 547 -18.89 -0.37 4.20
CA THR A 547 -18.83 -1.84 4.23
C THR A 547 -18.33 -2.38 2.89
N SER A 548 -17.98 -3.66 2.81
CA SER A 548 -17.62 -4.30 1.53
C SER A 548 -18.70 -4.22 0.47
N VAL A 549 -19.97 -4.18 0.87
CA VAL A 549 -21.11 -3.99 -0.03
C VAL A 549 -21.25 -2.53 -0.47
N LEU A 550 -21.11 -1.57 0.45
CA LEU A 550 -21.09 -0.15 0.13
C LEU A 550 -19.92 0.23 -0.79
N ALA A 551 -18.75 -0.40 -0.58
CA ALA A 551 -17.58 -0.22 -1.45
C ALA A 551 -17.91 -0.66 -2.88
N LEU A 552 -18.46 -1.88 -3.04
CA LEU A 552 -18.85 -2.39 -4.35
C LEU A 552 -19.92 -1.53 -5.03
N GLN A 553 -20.93 -1.07 -4.28
CA GLN A 553 -21.97 -0.19 -4.81
C GLN A 553 -21.41 1.15 -5.27
N LEU A 554 -20.53 1.76 -4.46
CA LEU A 554 -19.86 3.01 -4.79
C LEU A 554 -18.98 2.85 -6.04
N ILE A 555 -18.18 1.79 -6.12
CA ILE A 555 -17.34 1.51 -7.29
C ILE A 555 -18.19 1.38 -8.54
N ASN A 556 -19.22 0.53 -8.50
CA ASN A 556 -20.05 0.28 -9.67
C ASN A 556 -20.73 1.58 -10.16
N GLU A 557 -21.17 2.46 -9.27
CA GLU A 557 -21.71 3.77 -9.67
C GLU A 557 -20.65 4.72 -10.22
N LEU A 558 -19.45 4.76 -9.62
CA LEU A 558 -18.37 5.60 -10.11
C LEU A 558 -17.89 5.12 -11.50
N GLU A 559 -17.73 3.81 -11.68
CA GLU A 559 -17.38 3.19 -12.95
C GLU A 559 -18.44 3.48 -14.04
N ILE A 560 -19.73 3.41 -13.70
CA ILE A 560 -20.82 3.76 -14.63
C ILE A 560 -20.86 5.27 -14.93
N LYS A 561 -20.75 6.12 -13.91
CA LYS A 561 -20.95 7.57 -14.03
C LYS A 561 -19.77 8.25 -14.74
N PHE A 562 -18.55 7.79 -14.49
CA PHE A 562 -17.33 8.38 -15.03
C PHE A 562 -16.63 7.50 -16.09
N ASN A 563 -17.22 6.35 -16.43
CA ASN A 563 -16.76 5.43 -17.49
C ASN A 563 -15.29 5.01 -17.34
N PHE A 564 -14.88 4.65 -16.13
CA PHE A 564 -13.55 4.10 -15.82
C PHE A 564 -13.67 2.73 -15.14
N SER A 565 -12.55 2.01 -15.00
CA SER A 565 -12.49 0.77 -14.24
C SER A 565 -11.17 0.70 -13.47
N ASP A 566 -11.25 0.38 -12.17
CA ASP A 566 -10.12 0.48 -11.25
C ASP A 566 -10.05 -0.71 -10.28
N ASP A 567 -9.15 -1.64 -10.59
CA ASP A 567 -9.01 -2.91 -9.87
C ASP A 567 -8.47 -2.74 -8.43
N GLU A 568 -7.86 -1.59 -8.12
CA GLU A 568 -7.32 -1.27 -6.79
C GLU A 568 -8.35 -0.64 -5.85
N LEU A 569 -9.43 -0.08 -6.39
CA LEU A 569 -10.37 0.75 -5.64
C LEU A 569 -11.09 -0.04 -4.55
N MET A 570 -11.41 -1.31 -4.79
CA MET A 570 -11.95 -2.22 -3.77
C MET A 570 -10.98 -2.41 -2.61
N THR A 571 -9.71 -2.69 -2.92
CA THR A 571 -8.67 -2.89 -1.93
C THR A 571 -8.44 -1.60 -1.13
N MET A 572 -8.49 -0.44 -1.79
CA MET A 572 -8.35 0.86 -1.14
C MET A 572 -9.52 1.20 -0.22
N LEU A 573 -10.77 0.94 -0.64
CA LEU A 573 -11.97 1.16 0.18
C LEU A 573 -12.01 0.23 1.39
N LEU A 574 -11.50 -1.00 1.29
CA LEU A 574 -11.48 -1.95 2.41
C LEU A 574 -10.24 -1.86 3.30
N ASN A 575 -9.30 -0.99 2.96
CA ASN A 575 -8.10 -0.78 3.76
C ASN A 575 -8.38 0.18 4.92
N SER A 576 -8.29 -0.32 6.16
CA SER A 576 -8.55 0.47 7.37
C SER A 576 -7.54 1.60 7.61
N GLU A 577 -6.39 1.58 6.94
CA GLU A 577 -5.30 2.56 7.02
C GLU A 577 -5.37 3.66 5.94
N LEU A 578 -6.22 3.48 4.92
CA LEU A 578 -6.43 4.46 3.86
C LEU A 578 -7.62 5.36 4.19
N SER A 579 -7.38 6.67 4.25
CA SER A 579 -8.43 7.64 4.52
C SER A 579 -9.29 7.90 3.28
N VAL A 580 -10.54 8.32 3.48
CA VAL A 580 -11.48 8.73 2.43
C VAL A 580 -10.84 9.76 1.49
N GLN A 581 -10.02 10.68 2.02
CA GLN A 581 -9.28 11.66 1.22
C GLN A 581 -8.32 11.02 0.20
N LYS A 582 -7.59 9.97 0.59
CA LYS A 582 -6.66 9.27 -0.33
C LYS A 582 -7.41 8.51 -1.42
N ILE A 583 -8.58 7.97 -1.07
CA ILE A 583 -9.46 7.27 -2.01
C ILE A 583 -10.04 8.27 -3.02
N LEU A 584 -10.52 9.43 -2.54
CA LEU A 584 -10.97 10.52 -3.42
C LEU A 584 -9.84 11.05 -4.31
N PHE A 585 -8.61 11.20 -3.79
CA PHE A 585 -7.44 11.60 -4.58
C PHE A 585 -7.14 10.61 -5.71
N HIS A 586 -7.19 9.31 -5.41
CA HIS A 586 -7.01 8.25 -6.39
C HIS A 586 -8.10 8.27 -7.48
N LEU A 587 -9.34 8.60 -7.12
CA LEU A 587 -10.45 8.72 -8.06
C LEU A 587 -10.35 9.95 -8.99
N GLN A 588 -9.58 10.98 -8.63
CA GLN A 588 -9.43 12.18 -9.46
C GLN A 588 -8.78 11.90 -10.82
N LYS A 589 -7.98 10.82 -10.93
CA LYS A 589 -7.30 10.43 -12.18
C LYS A 589 -8.26 9.99 -13.29
N PHE A 590 -9.54 9.79 -12.98
CA PHE A 590 -10.56 9.28 -13.90
C PHE A 590 -11.64 10.30 -14.29
N SER A 591 -11.44 11.59 -13.98
CA SER A 591 -12.40 12.64 -14.34
C SER A 591 -12.48 12.83 -15.87
N PRO A 592 -13.67 13.00 -16.47
CA PRO A 592 -13.81 13.33 -17.89
C PRO A 592 -13.10 14.65 -18.17
N ASN A 593 -12.14 14.63 -19.09
CA ASN A 593 -11.43 15.82 -19.56
C ASN A 593 -12.41 16.83 -20.19
N GLU A 594 -12.93 17.77 -19.40
CA GLU A 594 -13.42 19.04 -19.95
C GLU A 594 -12.25 20.01 -20.09
N SER A 595 -11.95 20.33 -21.35
CA SER A 595 -11.20 21.49 -21.83
C SER A 595 -9.81 21.73 -21.21
N LYS A 596 -8.79 21.49 -22.04
CA LYS A 596 -7.42 22.00 -21.90
C LYS A 596 -7.40 23.40 -21.28
N PRO A 597 -6.88 23.58 -20.05
CA PRO A 597 -6.46 24.88 -19.62
C PRO A 597 -5.22 25.22 -20.43
N THR A 598 -5.30 26.29 -21.22
CA THR A 598 -4.14 26.98 -21.76
C THR A 598 -3.38 27.53 -20.57
N ILE A 599 -2.36 26.81 -20.10
CA ILE A 599 -1.59 27.20 -18.91
C ILE A 599 -0.77 28.45 -19.26
N GLN A 600 -1.21 29.59 -18.73
CA GLN A 600 -0.32 30.73 -18.54
C GLN A 600 0.82 30.28 -17.63
N LYS A 601 2.07 30.59 -18.01
CA LYS A 601 3.29 30.41 -17.21
C LYS A 601 3.13 31.08 -15.84
N ALA A 602 2.47 30.43 -14.89
CA ALA A 602 2.54 30.78 -13.48
C ALA A 602 3.95 30.42 -13.02
N ALA A 603 4.65 31.38 -12.41
CA ALA A 603 5.97 31.15 -11.87
C ALA A 603 5.88 30.05 -10.80
N LEU A 604 6.58 28.93 -11.01
CA LEU A 604 6.83 27.91 -9.98
C LEU A 604 8.05 28.36 -9.17
N PRO A 605 7.88 29.01 -8.00
CA PRO A 605 9.02 29.34 -7.14
C PRO A 605 9.57 28.05 -6.54
N LEU A 606 10.85 27.79 -6.78
CA LEU A 606 11.61 26.73 -6.11
C LEU A 606 12.56 27.41 -5.13
N THR A 607 12.39 27.16 -3.84
CA THR A 607 13.23 27.69 -2.77
C THR A 607 13.84 26.53 -1.98
N SER A 608 15.10 26.68 -1.58
CA SER A 608 15.72 25.75 -0.64
C SER A 608 15.15 25.98 0.75
N THR A 609 14.66 24.93 1.39
CA THR A 609 14.03 25.04 2.72
C THR A 609 14.91 24.56 3.86
N TRP A 610 15.75 23.55 3.61
CA TRP A 610 16.74 23.03 4.55
C TRP A 610 17.76 22.20 3.76
N SER A 611 18.96 21.99 4.31
CA SER A 611 19.88 20.94 3.83
C SER A 611 20.75 20.41 4.98
N HIS A 612 21.33 19.22 4.77
CA HIS A 612 22.15 18.51 5.76
C HIS A 612 23.48 18.10 5.12
N ASN A 613 24.59 18.36 5.82
CA ASN A 613 25.91 17.96 5.36
C ASN A 613 26.21 16.51 5.77
N LEU A 614 26.37 15.65 4.76
CA LEU A 614 26.71 14.23 4.89
C LEU A 614 28.21 13.96 4.64
N GLU A 615 29.06 14.98 4.62
CA GLU A 615 30.53 14.97 4.54
C GLU A 615 31.15 14.42 3.25
N LYS A 616 30.45 13.56 2.50
CA LYS A 616 30.88 12.99 1.21
C LYS A 616 29.68 12.80 0.27
N CYS A 617 29.95 12.28 -0.91
CA CYS A 617 28.99 12.00 -1.97
C CYS A 617 27.75 11.26 -1.46
N ILE A 618 26.60 11.69 -1.97
CA ILE A 618 25.28 11.10 -1.72
C ILE A 618 24.86 10.40 -3.02
N ASP A 619 25.32 9.16 -3.19
CA ASP A 619 24.94 8.32 -4.33
C ASP A 619 23.71 7.46 -4.00
N ALA A 620 23.43 7.24 -2.71
CA ALA A 620 22.18 6.65 -2.25
C ALA A 620 21.01 7.60 -2.55
N SER A 621 20.01 7.09 -3.26
CA SER A 621 18.79 7.87 -3.51
C SER A 621 18.01 8.06 -2.20
N PRO A 622 17.60 9.30 -1.83
CA PRO A 622 16.81 9.53 -0.62
C PRO A 622 15.48 8.77 -0.68
N THR A 623 15.00 8.32 0.48
CA THR A 623 13.69 7.70 0.63
C THR A 623 12.80 8.56 1.51
N ILE A 624 11.57 8.79 1.08
CA ILE A 624 10.55 9.41 1.93
C ILE A 624 9.78 8.29 2.63
N CYS A 625 10.06 8.13 3.91
CA CYS A 625 9.35 7.23 4.83
C CYS A 625 8.20 7.98 5.49
N ARG A 626 7.14 7.26 5.87
CA ARG A 626 6.05 7.82 6.68
C ARG A 626 6.05 7.15 8.03
N ILE A 627 6.12 7.90 9.12
CA ILE A 627 5.96 7.35 10.47
C ILE A 627 4.84 8.12 11.14
N ASP A 628 3.79 7.40 11.50
CA ASP A 628 2.53 7.98 11.98
C ASP A 628 2.00 9.08 11.02
N ASN A 629 2.06 10.33 11.47
CA ASN A 629 1.66 11.53 10.73
C ASN A 629 2.83 12.40 10.25
N LYS A 630 4.08 11.92 10.36
CA LYS A 630 5.28 12.62 9.90
C LYS A 630 5.87 11.96 8.65
N TYR A 631 6.45 12.79 7.79
CA TYR A 631 7.23 12.34 6.64
C TYR A 631 8.70 12.53 6.95
N ILE A 632 9.50 11.49 6.72
CA ILE A 632 10.91 11.43 7.10
C ILE A 632 11.72 11.11 5.86
N VAL A 633 12.75 11.91 5.60
CA VAL A 633 13.75 11.65 4.58
C VAL A 633 14.85 10.80 5.19
N SER A 634 15.05 9.60 4.67
CA SER A 634 16.14 8.69 5.05
C SER A 634 17.15 8.62 3.92
N VAL A 635 18.42 8.90 4.19
CA VAL A 635 19.48 8.90 3.15
C VAL A 635 20.85 8.55 3.73
N GLY A 636 21.60 7.73 2.99
CA GLY A 636 22.97 7.32 3.29
C GLY A 636 24.01 8.03 2.42
N SER A 637 25.28 7.92 2.80
CA SER A 637 26.37 8.57 2.09
C SER A 637 27.68 7.78 2.10
N HIS A 638 28.66 8.24 1.31
CA HIS A 638 30.01 7.66 1.26
C HIS A 638 30.86 7.97 2.50
N SER A 639 30.40 8.83 3.40
CA SER A 639 31.05 9.13 4.67
C SER A 639 30.63 8.17 5.78
N HIS A 640 29.95 7.08 5.44
CA HIS A 640 29.43 6.09 6.40
C HIS A 640 28.20 6.58 7.17
N ILE A 641 27.75 7.81 6.93
CA ILE A 641 26.64 8.43 7.64
C ILE A 641 25.32 8.11 6.94
N LEU A 642 24.34 7.68 7.73
CA LEU A 642 22.92 7.66 7.38
C LEU A 642 22.16 8.60 8.30
N VAL A 643 21.29 9.44 7.74
CA VAL A 643 20.44 10.37 8.50
C VAL A 643 18.97 10.12 8.22
N ASN A 644 18.16 10.37 9.25
CA ASN A 644 16.71 10.42 9.17
C ASN A 644 16.27 11.83 9.58
N VAL A 645 15.63 12.55 8.66
CA VAL A 645 15.32 13.98 8.79
C VAL A 645 13.84 14.20 8.58
N ASP A 646 13.19 14.99 9.43
CA ASP A 646 11.81 15.41 9.23
C ASP A 646 11.68 16.25 7.94
N LEU A 647 10.81 15.82 7.03
CA LEU A 647 10.67 16.41 5.69
C LEU A 647 10.28 17.89 5.73
N ILE A 648 9.44 18.29 6.70
CA ILE A 648 8.86 19.64 6.75
C ILE A 648 9.84 20.61 7.41
N SER A 649 10.27 20.27 8.63
CA SER A 649 11.11 21.12 9.47
C SER A 649 12.60 21.04 9.13
N GLY A 650 13.05 19.98 8.47
CA GLY A 650 14.47 19.70 8.30
C GLY A 650 15.15 19.26 9.61
N GLN A 651 14.40 18.95 10.67
CA GLN A 651 14.97 18.50 11.93
C GLN A 651 15.59 17.11 11.80
N LEU A 652 16.84 16.94 12.24
CA LEU A 652 17.48 15.63 12.35
C LEU A 652 16.80 14.81 13.47
N LEU A 653 16.27 13.64 13.13
CA LEU A 653 15.64 12.70 14.07
C LEU A 653 16.68 11.72 14.61
N SER A 654 17.42 11.07 13.72
CA SER A 654 18.49 10.14 14.09
C SER A 654 19.62 10.14 13.05
N LYS A 655 20.81 9.75 13.52
CA LYS A 655 22.04 9.63 12.72
C LYS A 655 22.71 8.30 13.06
N LEU A 656 22.98 7.49 12.05
CA LEU A 656 23.70 6.23 12.16
C LEU A 656 25.06 6.35 11.46
N ILE A 657 26.06 5.68 12.00
CA ILE A 657 27.40 5.55 11.40
C ILE A 657 27.64 4.06 11.16
N LEU A 658 27.59 3.64 9.90
CA LEU A 658 27.84 2.25 9.51
C LEU A 658 29.34 2.00 9.26
N PRO A 659 29.82 0.74 9.19
CA PRO A 659 31.24 0.48 9.00
C PRO A 659 31.78 0.90 7.61
N HIS A 660 30.92 1.01 6.60
CA HIS A 660 31.32 1.36 5.23
C HIS A 660 30.32 2.31 4.55
N ARG A 661 30.67 2.76 3.33
CA ARG A 661 29.83 3.54 2.42
C ARG A 661 28.42 2.96 2.28
N ILE A 662 27.44 3.85 2.15
CA ILE A 662 26.03 3.51 2.02
C ILE A 662 25.54 4.07 0.69
N GLU A 663 25.31 3.19 -0.28
CA GLU A 663 24.69 3.53 -1.58
C GLU A 663 23.33 2.86 -1.78
N CYS A 664 23.05 1.83 -0.98
CA CYS A 664 21.74 1.19 -0.99
C CYS A 664 20.69 2.17 -0.48
N GLN A 665 19.59 2.28 -1.22
CA GLN A 665 18.44 3.05 -0.81
C GLN A 665 17.75 2.42 0.41
N VAL A 666 17.38 3.23 1.41
CA VAL A 666 16.65 2.77 2.59
C VAL A 666 15.25 2.31 2.19
N VAL A 667 14.83 1.15 2.69
CA VAL A 667 13.47 0.61 2.53
C VAL A 667 12.75 0.63 3.87
N GLN A 668 11.53 1.13 3.91
CA GLN A 668 10.75 1.20 5.15
C GLN A 668 9.97 -0.10 5.38
N TYR A 669 9.99 -0.61 6.62
CA TYR A 669 9.22 -1.76 7.09
C TYR A 669 8.40 -1.44 8.35
N ALA A 670 7.18 -2.01 8.43
CA ALA A 670 6.28 -1.94 9.59
C ALA A 670 6.05 -0.53 10.17
N ASN A 671 6.00 0.51 9.32
CA ASN A 671 5.78 1.92 9.69
C ASN A 671 6.75 2.48 10.74
N LYS A 672 7.92 1.84 10.92
CA LYS A 672 8.83 2.13 12.04
C LYS A 672 10.29 1.90 11.71
N TYR A 673 10.59 0.80 11.03
CA TYR A 673 11.96 0.37 10.79
C TYR A 673 12.44 0.75 9.39
N GLY A 674 13.71 1.09 9.27
CA GLY A 674 14.42 1.26 8.01
C GLY A 674 15.36 0.07 7.80
N ILE A 675 15.46 -0.42 6.57
CA ILE A 675 16.38 -1.49 6.18
C ILE A 675 17.31 -0.95 5.09
N VAL A 676 18.61 -1.16 5.24
CA VAL A 676 19.63 -0.63 4.33
C VAL A 676 20.81 -1.58 4.14
N GLY A 677 21.33 -1.65 2.92
CA GLY A 677 22.55 -2.38 2.59
C GLY A 677 23.80 -1.52 2.74
N CYS A 678 24.89 -2.15 3.17
CA CYS A 678 26.19 -1.48 3.31
C CYS A 678 27.27 -2.24 2.53
N TYR A 679 28.32 -1.52 2.19
CA TYR A 679 29.49 -2.06 1.51
C TYR A 679 30.33 -3.03 2.35
N ASP A 680 30.17 -3.04 3.66
CA ASP A 680 30.82 -4.01 4.54
C ASP A 680 30.30 -5.45 4.35
N GLY A 681 29.26 -5.62 3.52
CA GLY A 681 28.62 -6.89 3.22
C GLY A 681 27.35 -7.15 4.02
N PHE A 682 26.98 -6.25 4.92
CA PHE A 682 25.83 -6.40 5.80
C PHE A 682 24.59 -5.67 5.30
N VAL A 683 23.44 -6.21 5.68
CA VAL A 683 22.14 -5.55 5.66
C VAL A 683 21.76 -5.23 7.09
N TYR A 684 21.37 -3.99 7.34
CA TYR A 684 21.02 -3.47 8.66
C TYR A 684 19.55 -3.08 8.70
N SER A 685 18.86 -3.49 9.76
CA SER A 685 17.53 -2.99 10.11
C SER A 685 17.63 -2.14 11.37
N PHE A 686 17.00 -0.97 11.36
CA PHE A 686 17.11 0.00 12.44
C PHE A 686 15.79 0.75 12.66
N ASP A 687 15.58 1.29 13.85
CA ASP A 687 14.47 2.20 14.13
C ASP A 687 14.76 3.58 13.51
N ILE A 688 13.85 4.10 12.69
CA ILE A 688 14.06 5.38 11.98
C ILE A 688 14.04 6.56 12.96
N GLN A 689 13.29 6.48 14.07
CA GLN A 689 13.15 7.60 15.00
C GLN A 689 14.42 7.82 15.83
N ASP A 690 15.03 6.76 16.36
CA ASP A 690 16.19 6.87 17.26
C ASP A 690 17.51 6.31 16.67
N GLY A 691 17.45 5.55 15.58
CA GLY A 691 18.60 4.97 14.91
C GLY A 691 19.12 3.66 15.53
N SER A 692 18.41 3.07 16.49
CA SER A 692 18.82 1.82 17.13
C SER A 692 18.79 0.62 16.17
N GLU A 693 19.83 -0.21 16.19
CA GLU A 693 19.90 -1.44 15.38
C GLU A 693 18.90 -2.48 15.93
N LYS A 694 18.03 -2.99 15.05
CA LYS A 694 17.10 -4.09 15.36
C LYS A 694 17.74 -5.45 15.06
N TRP A 695 18.31 -5.59 13.88
CA TRP A 695 19.03 -6.79 13.44
C TRP A 695 19.99 -6.44 12.31
N LYS A 696 20.98 -7.30 12.09
CA LYS A 696 21.86 -7.24 10.91
C LYS A 696 22.16 -8.62 10.36
N PHE A 697 22.40 -8.69 9.05
CA PHE A 697 22.65 -9.93 8.32
C PHE A 697 23.87 -9.79 7.41
N ASN A 698 24.79 -10.76 7.42
CA ASN A 698 25.98 -10.75 6.56
C ASN A 698 25.72 -11.52 5.26
N SER A 699 25.71 -10.82 4.13
CA SER A 699 25.58 -11.43 2.80
C SER A 699 26.92 -11.73 2.13
N HIS A 700 28.03 -11.44 2.83
CA HIS A 700 29.42 -11.64 2.41
C HIS A 700 29.83 -10.92 1.12
N GLY A 701 29.10 -9.87 0.72
CA GLY A 701 29.45 -9.05 -0.43
C GLY A 701 28.77 -7.70 -0.39
N MET A 702 29.42 -6.67 -0.93
CA MET A 702 28.94 -5.28 -0.88
C MET A 702 27.48 -5.19 -1.36
N VAL A 703 26.63 -4.54 -0.57
CA VAL A 703 25.20 -4.37 -0.88
C VAL A 703 24.93 -2.94 -1.33
N LYS A 704 24.75 -2.78 -2.64
CA LYS A 704 24.47 -1.47 -3.27
C LYS A 704 23.11 -1.42 -3.97
N SER A 705 22.61 -2.58 -4.41
CA SER A 705 21.35 -2.69 -5.12
C SER A 705 20.20 -2.24 -4.23
N ARG A 706 19.23 -1.53 -4.82
CA ARG A 706 17.97 -1.20 -4.15
C ARG A 706 17.26 -2.49 -3.78
N MET A 707 16.92 -2.63 -2.50
CA MET A 707 16.20 -3.79 -1.99
C MET A 707 14.72 -3.73 -2.39
N CYS A 708 14.15 -4.90 -2.63
CA CYS A 708 12.73 -5.08 -2.88
C CYS A 708 12.08 -5.62 -1.61
N LEU A 709 11.20 -4.82 -0.99
CA LEU A 709 10.31 -5.30 0.06
C LEU A 709 9.02 -5.77 -0.61
N VAL A 710 8.69 -7.05 -0.44
CA VAL A 710 7.47 -7.66 -0.94
C VAL A 710 6.93 -8.59 0.15
N ASP A 711 5.68 -8.36 0.55
CA ASP A 711 5.09 -8.94 1.76
C ASP A 711 5.97 -8.69 2.99
N ASP A 712 6.44 -9.76 3.65
CA ASP A 712 7.37 -9.72 4.78
C ASP A 712 8.82 -10.09 4.38
N PHE A 713 9.14 -10.08 3.08
CA PHE A 713 10.45 -10.45 2.56
C PHE A 713 11.22 -9.27 2.01
N ILE A 714 12.50 -9.18 2.35
CA ILE A 714 13.44 -8.25 1.76
C ILE A 714 14.37 -9.03 0.82
N VAL A 715 14.31 -8.70 -0.48
CA VAL A 715 15.13 -9.33 -1.51
C VAL A 715 16.12 -8.31 -2.06
N PHE A 716 17.39 -8.69 -2.17
CA PHE A 716 18.43 -7.77 -2.61
C PHE A 716 19.54 -8.45 -3.39
N GLY A 717 20.17 -7.65 -4.25
CA GLY A 717 21.37 -8.02 -4.97
C GLY A 717 22.65 -7.61 -4.24
N ASN A 718 23.73 -8.37 -4.40
CA ASN A 718 25.04 -8.00 -3.85
C ASN A 718 26.20 -8.31 -4.80
N TYR A 719 27.42 -7.99 -4.32
CA TYR A 719 28.67 -8.16 -5.05
C TYR A 719 29.44 -9.44 -4.67
N ASN A 720 28.75 -10.46 -4.15
CA ASN A 720 29.36 -11.74 -3.83
C ASN A 720 29.47 -12.63 -5.09
N SER A 721 30.60 -13.35 -5.23
CA SER A 721 30.86 -14.21 -6.39
C SER A 721 30.11 -15.55 -6.33
N VAL A 722 29.74 -16.03 -5.14
CA VAL A 722 29.08 -17.32 -4.90
C VAL A 722 27.56 -17.20 -5.00
N SER A 723 26.94 -16.25 -4.28
CA SER A 723 25.49 -15.99 -4.34
C SER A 723 25.25 -14.50 -4.36
N ASN A 724 24.67 -13.99 -5.46
CA ASN A 724 24.50 -12.56 -5.70
C ASN A 724 23.07 -12.04 -5.53
N VAL A 725 22.12 -12.91 -5.17
CA VAL A 725 20.74 -12.56 -4.80
C VAL A 725 20.39 -13.24 -3.49
N TRP A 726 19.81 -12.49 -2.57
CA TRP A 726 19.45 -12.95 -1.23
C TRP A 726 18.01 -12.56 -0.90
N CYS A 727 17.32 -13.44 -0.17
CA CYS A 727 15.99 -13.20 0.38
C CYS A 727 16.03 -13.45 1.89
N LEU A 728 15.60 -12.46 2.66
CA LEU A 728 15.51 -12.52 4.12
C LEU A 728 14.09 -12.14 4.55
N ARG A 729 13.70 -12.54 5.75
CA ARG A 729 12.52 -11.99 6.41
C ARG A 729 12.83 -10.59 6.94
N ALA A 730 11.94 -9.64 6.67
CA ALA A 730 12.15 -8.23 7.00
C ALA A 730 12.02 -7.91 8.50
N ASP A 731 11.31 -8.76 9.25
CA ASP A 731 11.06 -8.56 10.67
C ASP A 731 12.31 -8.77 11.54
N ASP A 732 13.06 -9.85 11.30
CA ASP A 732 14.17 -10.30 12.14
C ASP A 732 15.46 -10.63 11.36
N GLY A 733 15.44 -10.50 10.03
CA GLY A 733 16.59 -10.78 9.18
C GLY A 733 16.85 -12.28 8.98
N ALA A 734 15.88 -13.15 9.29
CA ALA A 734 16.02 -14.59 9.08
C ALA A 734 16.27 -14.92 7.62
N PHE A 735 17.27 -15.77 7.38
CA PHE A 735 17.62 -16.25 6.06
C PHE A 735 16.52 -17.14 5.48
N ILE A 736 16.11 -16.86 4.23
CA ILE A 736 15.12 -17.67 3.50
C ILE A 736 15.81 -18.48 2.40
N TRP A 737 16.46 -17.81 1.46
CA TRP A 737 17.25 -18.45 0.40
C TRP A 737 18.28 -17.46 -0.18
N ASN A 738 19.27 -18.00 -0.89
CA ASN A 738 20.12 -17.23 -1.79
C ASN A 738 20.27 -17.94 -3.13
N LYS A 739 20.63 -17.18 -4.16
CA LYS A 739 20.83 -17.70 -5.50
C LYS A 739 21.97 -16.99 -6.21
N LYS A 740 22.63 -17.72 -7.09
CA LYS A 740 23.52 -17.17 -8.11
C LYS A 740 22.75 -16.97 -9.41
N ILE A 741 22.72 -15.74 -9.89
CA ILE A 741 22.12 -15.34 -11.17
C ILE A 741 23.21 -14.75 -12.05
N GLY A 742 23.39 -15.26 -13.27
CA GLY A 742 24.50 -14.83 -14.14
C GLY A 742 25.89 -14.99 -13.50
N ASN A 743 26.89 -14.30 -14.06
CA ASN A 743 28.29 -14.41 -13.59
C ASN A 743 28.77 -13.20 -12.79
N LYS A 744 28.15 -12.02 -12.97
CA LYS A 744 28.54 -10.79 -12.27
C LYS A 744 27.53 -10.35 -11.21
N SER A 745 27.89 -9.33 -10.46
CA SER A 745 27.10 -8.76 -9.36
C SER A 745 25.77 -8.17 -9.83
N VAL A 746 24.84 -8.01 -8.90
CA VAL A 746 23.54 -7.35 -9.12
C VAL A 746 23.65 -5.91 -8.59
N TYR A 747 23.61 -4.93 -9.49
CA TYR A 747 23.60 -3.50 -9.15
C TYR A 747 22.19 -2.92 -9.25
N ALA A 748 21.47 -3.23 -10.33
CA ALA A 748 20.09 -2.82 -10.52
C ALA A 748 19.23 -3.24 -9.33
N GLY A 749 18.23 -2.42 -8.97
CA GLY A 749 17.23 -2.82 -7.99
C GLY A 749 16.46 -4.05 -8.45
N ILE A 750 15.99 -4.84 -7.50
CA ILE A 750 15.09 -5.97 -7.79
C ILE A 750 13.65 -5.45 -7.81
N VAL A 751 12.85 -5.94 -8.76
CA VAL A 751 11.42 -5.62 -8.85
C VAL A 751 10.60 -6.88 -8.66
N ALA A 752 9.63 -6.82 -7.75
CA ALA A 752 8.64 -7.88 -7.57
C ALA A 752 7.35 -7.54 -8.32
N ILE A 753 6.81 -8.53 -9.04
CA ILE A 753 5.46 -8.52 -9.60
C ILE A 753 4.84 -9.84 -9.15
N GLU A 754 3.85 -9.75 -8.25
CA GLU A 754 3.26 -10.92 -7.58
C GLU A 754 4.36 -11.79 -6.94
N ASN A 755 4.45 -13.08 -7.31
CA ASN A 755 5.48 -14.03 -6.82
C ASN A 755 6.74 -14.08 -7.72
N LYS A 756 6.92 -13.14 -8.65
CA LYS A 756 8.05 -13.12 -9.59
C LYS A 756 8.96 -11.93 -9.32
N LEU A 757 10.24 -12.23 -9.15
CA LEU A 757 11.32 -11.27 -8.99
C LEU A 757 12.07 -11.11 -10.30
N PHE A 758 12.17 -9.87 -10.77
CA PHE A 758 12.96 -9.51 -11.93
C PHE A 758 14.33 -9.04 -11.46
N VAL A 759 15.36 -9.81 -11.81
CA VAL A 759 16.74 -9.61 -11.38
C VAL A 759 17.61 -9.33 -12.59
N SER A 760 18.39 -8.24 -12.53
CA SER A 760 19.30 -7.85 -13.60
C SER A 760 20.75 -7.76 -13.12
N THR A 761 21.67 -8.29 -13.92
CA THR A 761 23.09 -8.44 -13.54
C THR A 761 24.01 -7.55 -14.38
N LEU A 762 25.22 -7.30 -13.85
CA LEU A 762 26.27 -6.53 -14.53
C LEU A 762 26.94 -7.25 -15.71
N ASP A 763 26.62 -8.50 -15.97
CA ASP A 763 26.98 -9.18 -17.21
C ASP A 763 25.82 -9.26 -18.21
N GLY A 764 24.69 -8.59 -17.95
CA GLY A 764 23.57 -8.54 -18.89
C GLY A 764 22.65 -9.74 -18.83
N VAL A 765 22.57 -10.46 -17.71
CA VAL A 765 21.49 -11.44 -17.48
C VAL A 765 20.29 -10.72 -16.88
N CYS A 766 19.12 -10.89 -17.49
CA CYS A 766 17.81 -10.59 -16.92
C CYS A 766 17.13 -11.92 -16.56
N ALA A 767 16.86 -12.15 -15.29
CA ALA A 767 16.28 -13.40 -14.79
C ALA A 767 14.94 -13.14 -14.12
N ILE A 768 14.03 -14.11 -14.24
CA ILE A 768 12.82 -14.19 -13.43
C ILE A 768 13.03 -15.25 -12.38
N VAL A 769 12.95 -14.86 -11.11
CA VAL A 769 13.15 -15.73 -9.95
C VAL A 769 11.86 -15.78 -9.16
N GLU A 770 11.45 -16.97 -8.73
CA GLU A 770 10.30 -17.13 -7.86
C GLU A 770 10.62 -16.62 -6.44
N LEU A 771 9.79 -15.72 -5.89
CA LEU A 771 10.04 -15.04 -4.62
C LEU A 771 10.20 -16.02 -3.45
N TYR A 772 9.36 -17.05 -3.35
CA TYR A 772 9.35 -17.92 -2.18
C TYR A 772 10.44 -19.00 -2.18
N THR A 773 10.90 -19.44 -3.35
CA THR A 773 11.81 -20.58 -3.47
C THR A 773 13.22 -20.21 -3.94
N GLY A 774 13.38 -19.03 -4.57
CA GLY A 774 14.62 -18.67 -5.25
C GLY A 774 14.85 -19.47 -6.55
N ASN A 775 13.83 -20.18 -7.04
CA ASN A 775 13.91 -20.92 -8.30
C ASN A 775 13.99 -19.95 -9.46
N VAL A 776 14.95 -20.17 -10.35
CA VAL A 776 15.09 -19.39 -11.57
C VAL A 776 14.11 -19.96 -12.59
N LEU A 777 13.07 -19.19 -12.92
CA LEU A 777 12.04 -19.56 -13.87
C LEU A 777 12.51 -19.38 -15.31
N CYS A 778 13.25 -18.30 -15.57
CA CYS A 778 13.90 -18.06 -16.86
C CYS A 778 15.09 -17.11 -16.73
N GLU A 779 16.02 -17.19 -17.69
CA GLU A 779 17.12 -16.24 -17.87
C GLU A 779 17.22 -15.83 -19.33
N THR A 780 17.34 -14.52 -19.56
CA THR A 780 17.54 -13.93 -20.88
C THR A 780 18.87 -13.18 -20.86
N LYS A 781 19.78 -13.55 -21.77
CA LYS A 781 21.09 -12.91 -21.92
C LYS A 781 21.01 -11.76 -22.92
N LEU A 782 21.37 -10.59 -22.44
CA LEU A 782 21.44 -9.31 -23.13
C LEU A 782 22.89 -8.98 -23.54
N GLN A 783 23.06 -7.95 -24.38
CA GLN A 783 24.36 -7.67 -25.03
C GLN A 783 25.35 -6.95 -24.10
N SER A 784 24.84 -6.26 -23.08
CA SER A 784 25.63 -5.41 -22.21
C SER A 784 25.12 -5.39 -20.76
N PRO A 785 25.92 -4.84 -19.82
CA PRO A 785 25.52 -4.74 -18.41
C PRO A 785 24.18 -4.02 -18.22
N ILE A 786 23.44 -4.39 -17.18
CA ILE A 786 22.18 -3.74 -16.82
C ILE A 786 22.38 -3.03 -15.48
N PHE A 787 22.42 -1.69 -15.51
CA PHE A 787 22.49 -0.85 -14.32
C PHE A 787 21.12 -0.33 -13.89
N SER A 788 20.25 -0.13 -14.88
CA SER A 788 18.90 0.37 -14.74
C SER A 788 18.03 -0.63 -13.98
N THR A 789 17.32 -0.15 -12.96
CA THR A 789 16.32 -0.98 -12.26
C THR A 789 15.18 -1.27 -13.23
N PRO A 790 14.79 -2.55 -13.44
CA PRO A 790 13.62 -2.89 -14.26
C PRO A 790 12.38 -2.11 -13.80
N LYS A 791 11.45 -1.83 -14.72
CA LYS A 791 10.20 -1.14 -14.38
C LYS A 791 9.01 -1.94 -14.88
N ALA A 792 8.13 -2.31 -13.96
CA ALA A 792 6.84 -2.89 -14.29
C ALA A 792 5.90 -1.79 -14.81
N VAL A 793 5.29 -1.98 -15.98
CA VAL A 793 4.19 -1.13 -16.46
C VAL A 793 3.14 -2.03 -17.11
N GLY A 794 1.94 -2.06 -16.52
CA GLY A 794 0.89 -3.02 -16.89
C GLY A 794 1.35 -4.47 -16.73
N ASN A 795 1.20 -5.27 -17.79
CA ASN A 795 1.61 -6.68 -17.80
C ASN A 795 3.08 -6.91 -18.21
N ASN A 796 3.82 -5.86 -18.56
CA ASN A 796 5.17 -5.96 -19.10
C ASN A 796 6.22 -5.38 -18.15
N VAL A 797 7.47 -5.79 -18.36
CA VAL A 797 8.64 -5.31 -17.63
C VAL A 797 9.62 -4.70 -18.61
N PHE A 798 10.04 -3.48 -18.35
CA PHE A 798 11.00 -2.76 -19.16
C PHE A 798 12.39 -2.86 -18.53
N VAL A 799 13.38 -3.24 -19.34
CA VAL A 799 14.77 -3.42 -18.91
C VAL A 799 15.67 -2.61 -19.84
N ALA A 800 16.54 -1.76 -19.29
CA ALA A 800 17.49 -0.96 -20.06
C ALA A 800 18.93 -1.45 -19.91
N GLU A 801 19.53 -1.78 -21.05
CA GLU A 801 20.94 -2.09 -21.21
C GLU A 801 21.81 -0.82 -21.24
N VAL A 802 23.04 -0.92 -20.72
CA VAL A 802 24.01 0.20 -20.77
C VAL A 802 24.33 0.62 -22.21
N LEU A 803 24.24 -0.26 -23.21
CA LEU A 803 24.42 0.10 -24.63
C LEU A 803 23.34 1.03 -25.22
N GLY A 804 22.38 1.48 -24.40
CA GLY A 804 21.32 2.38 -24.85
C GLY A 804 20.12 1.67 -25.44
N ILE A 805 19.91 0.40 -25.11
CA ILE A 805 18.79 -0.40 -25.63
C ILE A 805 17.80 -0.66 -24.50
N ILE A 806 16.51 -0.37 -24.72
CA ILE A 806 15.42 -0.71 -23.81
C ILE A 806 14.64 -1.87 -24.41
N HIS A 807 14.42 -2.92 -23.63
CA HIS A 807 13.62 -4.07 -23.99
C HIS A 807 12.29 -4.04 -23.24
N CYS A 808 11.20 -4.33 -23.94
CA CYS A 808 9.94 -4.73 -23.33
C CYS A 808 9.96 -6.25 -23.20
N VAL A 809 9.81 -6.75 -21.98
CA VAL A 809 9.89 -8.17 -21.64
C VAL A 809 8.55 -8.59 -21.02
N ASP A 810 8.02 -9.74 -21.45
CA ASP A 810 6.82 -10.31 -20.84
C ASP A 810 7.14 -11.00 -19.49
N ARG A 811 6.10 -11.48 -18.80
CA ARG A 811 6.25 -12.19 -17.51
C ARG A 811 6.87 -13.59 -17.62
N CYS A 812 7.22 -14.02 -18.83
CA CYS A 812 7.88 -15.28 -19.13
C CYS A 812 9.35 -15.07 -19.53
N GLY A 813 9.81 -13.83 -19.64
CA GLY A 813 11.18 -13.48 -20.02
C GLY A 813 11.40 -13.29 -21.52
N ASN A 814 10.34 -13.33 -22.33
CA ASN A 814 10.45 -13.12 -23.77
C ASN A 814 10.56 -11.63 -24.08
N ILE A 815 11.50 -11.26 -24.94
CA ILE A 815 11.61 -9.89 -25.46
C ILE A 815 10.53 -9.69 -26.52
N LEU A 816 9.60 -8.79 -26.25
CA LEU A 816 8.51 -8.44 -27.16
C LEU A 816 8.97 -7.42 -28.20
N CYS A 817 9.68 -6.38 -27.77
CA CYS A 817 10.18 -5.31 -28.62
C CYS A 817 11.35 -4.57 -27.98
N SER A 818 12.05 -3.73 -28.77
CA SER A 818 13.20 -2.98 -28.27
C SER A 818 13.32 -1.59 -28.90
N PHE A 819 13.84 -0.64 -28.14
CA PHE A 819 14.12 0.73 -28.56
C PHE A 819 15.60 1.06 -28.36
N ARG A 820 16.22 1.82 -29.26
CA ARG A 820 17.63 2.22 -29.17
C ARG A 820 17.78 3.74 -29.06
N ALA A 821 18.38 4.20 -27.97
CA ALA A 821 18.82 5.57 -27.75
C ALA A 821 20.19 5.85 -28.39
N ASN A 822 20.62 7.11 -28.40
CA ASN A 822 21.89 7.52 -29.05
C ASN A 822 23.13 7.37 -28.14
N GLY A 823 22.95 7.03 -26.87
CA GLY A 823 24.03 6.86 -25.92
C GLY A 823 23.69 5.88 -24.80
N ASN A 824 24.60 5.77 -23.83
CA ASN A 824 24.46 4.81 -22.74
C ASN A 824 23.33 5.17 -21.78
N ILE A 825 22.60 4.17 -21.28
CA ILE A 825 21.54 4.35 -20.29
C ILE A 825 22.00 3.79 -18.95
N TYR A 826 22.20 4.68 -17.96
CA TYR A 826 22.45 4.31 -16.56
C TYR A 826 21.23 4.55 -15.67
N SER A 827 20.35 5.44 -16.08
CA SER A 827 19.16 5.79 -15.32
C SER A 827 18.13 4.64 -15.33
N SER A 828 17.47 4.41 -14.20
CA SER A 828 16.24 3.61 -14.14
C SER A 828 15.09 4.28 -14.89
N ILE A 829 14.18 3.46 -15.43
CA ILE A 829 13.02 3.87 -16.21
C ILE A 829 11.91 4.40 -15.29
N GLU A 830 11.25 5.49 -15.69
CA GLU A 830 10.08 6.05 -15.00
C GLU A 830 8.84 5.99 -15.90
N SER A 831 7.68 5.71 -15.31
CA SER A 831 6.42 5.71 -16.06
C SER A 831 5.86 7.13 -16.15
N VAL A 832 5.41 7.50 -17.34
CA VAL A 832 4.84 8.82 -17.65
C VAL A 832 3.50 8.55 -18.32
N GLY A 833 2.45 8.34 -17.53
CA GLY A 833 1.14 7.87 -18.01
C GLY A 833 1.10 6.38 -18.33
N ASP A 834 -0.04 5.92 -18.85
CA ASP A 834 -0.36 4.48 -18.92
C ASP A 834 0.49 3.69 -19.92
N ASN A 835 0.90 4.33 -21.02
CA ASN A 835 1.59 3.68 -22.14
C ASN A 835 2.87 4.41 -22.57
N SER A 836 3.48 5.17 -21.67
CA SER A 836 4.73 5.87 -21.94
C SER A 836 5.71 5.78 -20.78
N ILE A 837 6.98 5.75 -21.14
CA ILE A 837 8.10 5.69 -20.23
C ILE A 837 9.11 6.77 -20.57
N SER A 838 9.77 7.31 -19.54
CA SER A 838 10.84 8.28 -19.67
C SER A 838 12.10 7.82 -18.95
N PHE A 839 13.25 8.18 -19.53
CA PHE A 839 14.56 7.82 -19.02
C PHE A 839 15.60 8.86 -19.44
N GLY A 840 16.64 8.98 -18.64
CA GLY A 840 17.81 9.81 -18.92
C GLY A 840 18.90 9.02 -19.66
N CYS A 841 19.63 9.72 -20.53
CA CYS A 841 20.70 9.15 -21.33
C CYS A 841 22.02 9.91 -21.11
N TYR A 842 23.13 9.18 -21.23
CA TYR A 842 24.48 9.74 -21.13
C TYR A 842 24.82 10.68 -22.30
N ASP A 843 24.04 10.64 -23.39
CA ASP A 843 24.15 11.57 -24.53
C ASP A 843 23.65 13.00 -24.23
N LYS A 844 23.37 13.30 -22.95
CA LYS A 844 22.80 14.56 -22.46
C LYS A 844 21.34 14.77 -22.83
N SER A 845 20.56 13.70 -23.02
CA SER A 845 19.15 13.82 -23.38
C SER A 845 18.21 13.06 -22.44
N VAL A 846 17.01 13.59 -22.29
CA VAL A 846 15.85 12.88 -21.73
C VAL A 846 14.99 12.38 -22.88
N TYR A 847 14.65 11.11 -22.83
CA TYR A 847 13.75 10.48 -23.80
C TYR A 847 12.40 10.22 -23.16
N CYS A 848 11.34 10.35 -23.94
CA CYS A 848 10.03 9.80 -23.61
C CYS A 848 9.50 9.02 -24.81
N ILE A 849 9.21 7.75 -24.59
CA ILE A 849 8.74 6.83 -25.62
C ILE A 849 7.41 6.25 -25.19
N SER A 850 6.47 6.13 -26.13
CA SER A 850 5.28 5.32 -25.95
C SER A 850 5.52 3.89 -26.41
N TYR A 851 4.81 2.95 -25.82
CA TYR A 851 4.77 1.57 -26.26
C TYR A 851 3.31 1.17 -26.52
N ASP A 852 3.11 0.30 -27.49
CA ASP A 852 1.81 -0.34 -27.74
C ASP A 852 2.01 -1.86 -27.67
N THR A 853 1.31 -2.47 -26.72
CA THR A 853 1.41 -3.91 -26.44
C THR A 853 0.84 -4.76 -27.56
N ASN A 854 -0.06 -4.21 -28.40
CA ASN A 854 -0.63 -4.94 -29.52
C ASN A 854 0.28 -4.91 -30.75
N SER A 855 0.94 -3.79 -31.02
CA SER A 855 1.83 -3.64 -32.18
C SER A 855 3.28 -4.03 -31.92
N SER A 856 3.68 -4.24 -30.66
CA SER A 856 5.08 -4.53 -30.27
C SER A 856 6.05 -3.48 -30.81
N LEU A 857 5.62 -2.21 -30.86
CA LEU A 857 6.43 -1.10 -31.38
C LEU A 857 6.58 -0.02 -30.31
N PHE A 858 7.79 0.53 -30.25
CA PHE A 858 8.06 1.77 -29.54
C PHE A 858 7.94 2.95 -30.49
N LYS A 859 7.41 4.07 -29.99
CA LYS A 859 7.36 5.35 -30.69
C LYS A 859 7.97 6.43 -29.81
N LEU A 860 8.95 7.15 -30.34
CA LEU A 860 9.49 8.35 -29.68
C LEU A 860 8.41 9.42 -29.64
N LEU A 861 8.02 9.86 -28.44
CA LEU A 861 7.08 10.96 -28.26
C LEU A 861 7.81 12.29 -28.30
N TRP A 862 8.87 12.42 -27.51
CA TRP A 862 9.72 13.60 -27.48
C TRP A 862 11.12 13.25 -26.95
N LYS A 863 12.09 14.11 -27.28
CA LYS A 863 13.46 14.08 -26.80
C LYS A 863 13.84 15.50 -26.41
N LEU A 864 14.38 15.67 -25.20
CA LEU A 864 14.87 16.95 -24.70
C LEU A 864 16.38 16.88 -24.49
N ASP A 865 17.12 17.76 -25.15
CA ASP A 865 18.55 17.94 -24.91
C ASP A 865 18.75 18.80 -23.64
N THR A 866 19.68 18.39 -22.79
CA THR A 866 19.99 19.01 -21.50
C THR A 866 21.42 19.53 -21.46
N SER A 867 21.74 20.34 -20.46
CA SER A 867 23.07 20.95 -20.32
C SER A 867 24.18 19.97 -19.88
N GLY A 868 23.81 18.78 -19.37
CA GLY A 868 24.73 17.82 -18.74
C GLY A 868 24.30 16.37 -18.96
N GLN A 869 25.15 15.43 -18.53
CA GLN A 869 24.85 14.00 -18.65
C GLN A 869 23.86 13.58 -17.55
N ILE A 870 23.02 12.58 -17.83
CA ILE A 870 21.97 12.15 -16.90
C ILE A 870 22.26 10.73 -16.42
N PHE A 871 22.55 10.60 -15.13
CA PHE A 871 22.69 9.31 -14.43
C PHE A 871 21.48 9.03 -13.54
N SER A 872 20.98 10.06 -12.86
CA SER A 872 19.79 9.97 -12.00
C SER A 872 18.55 9.61 -12.82
N SER A 873 17.66 8.82 -12.25
CA SER A 873 16.37 8.53 -12.86
C SER A 873 15.45 9.75 -12.85
N PRO A 874 14.74 10.03 -13.96
CA PRO A 874 13.61 10.94 -13.94
C PRO A 874 12.58 10.49 -12.89
N LYS A 875 11.88 11.44 -12.25
CA LYS A 875 10.85 11.14 -11.25
C LYS A 875 9.58 11.94 -11.49
N THR A 876 8.44 11.25 -11.54
CA THR A 876 7.14 11.88 -11.72
C THR A 876 6.52 12.27 -10.39
N PHE A 877 5.78 13.38 -10.38
CA PHE A 877 4.96 13.84 -9.26
C PHE A 877 3.84 14.74 -9.76
N VAL A 878 2.84 14.96 -8.92
CA VAL A 878 1.71 15.85 -9.21
C VAL A 878 1.82 17.08 -8.31
N PHE A 879 1.81 18.26 -8.91
CA PHE A 879 1.78 19.54 -8.20
C PHE A 879 0.68 20.41 -8.77
N ASP A 880 -0.27 20.81 -7.93
CA ASP A 880 -1.40 21.68 -8.30
C ASP A 880 -2.17 21.17 -9.54
N GLY A 881 -2.46 19.87 -9.56
CA GLY A 881 -3.12 19.20 -10.68
C GLY A 881 -2.25 18.99 -11.93
N MET A 882 -1.02 19.50 -11.96
CA MET A 882 -0.09 19.31 -13.07
C MET A 882 0.77 18.05 -12.89
N ASN A 883 0.83 17.24 -13.94
CA ASN A 883 1.72 16.09 -14.04
C ASN A 883 3.13 16.54 -14.43
N LEU A 884 4.05 16.46 -13.48
CA LEU A 884 5.42 16.92 -13.62
C LEU A 884 6.42 15.77 -13.59
N LEU A 885 7.60 16.04 -14.15
CA LEU A 885 8.77 15.18 -14.17
C LEU A 885 9.97 16.01 -13.73
N VAL A 886 10.69 15.56 -12.70
CA VAL A 886 11.98 16.14 -12.32
C VAL A 886 13.12 15.34 -12.94
N VAL A 887 14.09 16.05 -13.51
CA VAL A 887 15.30 15.48 -14.12
C VAL A 887 16.51 16.20 -13.55
N CYS A 888 17.49 15.43 -13.05
CA CYS A 888 18.75 15.97 -12.56
C CYS A 888 19.90 15.62 -13.52
N CYS A 889 20.74 16.60 -13.80
CA CYS A 889 21.96 16.43 -14.58
C CYS A 889 23.17 16.40 -13.65
N THR A 890 24.19 15.66 -14.04
CA THR A 890 25.48 15.56 -13.34
C THR A 890 26.16 16.90 -13.09
N ASN A 891 25.92 17.91 -13.93
CA ASN A 891 26.48 19.26 -13.77
C ASN A 891 25.73 20.15 -12.74
N GLY A 892 24.82 19.56 -11.96
CA GLY A 892 24.00 20.25 -10.95
C GLY A 892 22.71 20.89 -11.50
N THR A 893 22.42 20.77 -12.80
CA THR A 893 21.18 21.32 -13.38
C THR A 893 19.98 20.44 -13.05
N ILE A 894 18.93 21.02 -12.49
CA ILE A 894 17.67 20.32 -12.19
C ILE A 894 16.56 20.98 -12.98
N SER A 895 15.84 20.18 -13.77
CA SER A 895 14.77 20.63 -14.65
C SER A 895 13.43 20.05 -14.19
N LEU A 896 12.42 20.91 -14.08
CA LEU A 896 11.02 20.52 -13.98
C LEU A 896 10.39 20.57 -15.36
N LEU A 897 9.91 19.42 -15.81
CA LEU A 897 9.28 19.21 -17.09
C LEU A 897 7.81 18.85 -16.88
N ASN A 898 6.94 19.22 -17.82
CA ASN A 898 5.65 18.53 -17.92
C ASN A 898 5.82 17.20 -18.69
N TRP A 899 4.77 16.37 -18.71
CA TRP A 899 4.79 15.09 -19.42
C TRP A 899 4.90 15.21 -20.96
N ASN A 900 4.77 16.42 -21.51
CA ASN A 900 4.99 16.70 -22.94
C ASN A 900 6.46 17.07 -23.24
N GLY A 901 7.34 17.06 -22.23
CA GLY A 901 8.76 17.35 -22.39
C GLY A 901 9.09 18.85 -22.38
N GLU A 902 8.14 19.72 -22.07
CA GLU A 902 8.37 21.15 -21.98
C GLU A 902 9.02 21.51 -20.65
N VAL A 903 10.13 22.25 -20.71
CA VAL A 903 10.81 22.77 -19.52
C VAL A 903 9.99 23.92 -18.91
N LEU A 904 9.41 23.68 -17.75
CA LEU A 904 8.67 24.69 -17.00
C LEU A 904 9.61 25.56 -16.15
N LYS A 905 10.60 24.93 -15.52
CA LYS A 905 11.56 25.60 -14.65
C LYS A 905 12.89 24.85 -14.61
N GLN A 906 13.98 25.60 -14.50
CA GLN A 906 15.31 25.08 -14.24
C GLN A 906 15.93 25.82 -13.07
N PHE A 907 16.74 25.10 -12.31
CA PHE A 907 17.62 25.65 -11.30
C PHE A 907 18.92 24.84 -11.27
N ARG A 908 19.90 25.37 -10.57
CA ARG A 908 21.24 24.79 -10.51
C ARG A 908 21.68 24.72 -9.06
N VAL A 909 22.19 23.56 -8.67
CA VAL A 909 22.98 23.40 -7.44
C VAL A 909 24.46 23.49 -7.77
N ASP A 910 25.27 23.87 -6.78
CA ASP A 910 26.70 24.08 -6.94
C ASP A 910 27.46 22.76 -7.17
N GLY A 911 26.90 21.64 -6.68
CA GLY A 911 27.52 20.32 -6.72
C GLY A 911 27.02 19.41 -7.85
N GLU A 912 27.70 18.29 -8.03
CA GLU A 912 27.25 17.24 -8.96
C GLU A 912 26.09 16.43 -8.36
N VAL A 913 25.11 16.05 -9.19
CA VAL A 913 23.95 15.26 -8.77
C VAL A 913 23.96 13.90 -9.47
N PHE A 914 24.13 12.84 -8.69
CA PHE A 914 24.13 11.45 -9.18
C PHE A 914 22.90 10.67 -8.72
N ALA A 915 22.48 10.87 -7.48
CA ALA A 915 21.34 10.19 -6.89
C ALA A 915 20.03 10.58 -7.58
N THR A 916 19.12 9.61 -7.68
CA THR A 916 17.74 9.86 -8.10
C THR A 916 17.03 10.72 -7.04
N PRO A 917 16.36 11.82 -7.41
CA PRO A 917 15.66 12.67 -6.45
C PRO A 917 14.48 11.93 -5.79
N ALA A 918 14.10 12.36 -4.59
CA ALA A 918 12.82 11.98 -3.98
C ALA A 918 11.84 13.16 -4.08
N VAL A 919 10.58 12.88 -4.35
CA VAL A 919 9.57 13.90 -4.62
C VAL A 919 8.31 13.67 -3.78
N THR A 920 7.73 14.76 -3.28
CA THR A 920 6.34 14.81 -2.79
C THR A 920 5.54 15.75 -3.69
N ALA A 921 4.27 16.00 -3.33
CA ALA A 921 3.45 16.99 -4.01
C ALA A 921 4.17 18.35 -4.11
N ASN A 922 4.88 18.80 -3.07
CA ASN A 922 5.44 20.16 -2.99
C ASN A 922 6.92 20.25 -2.58
N LYS A 923 7.65 19.12 -2.50
CA LYS A 923 9.09 19.09 -2.18
C LYS A 923 9.83 18.21 -3.17
N VAL A 924 11.04 18.65 -3.53
CA VAL A 924 12.03 17.85 -4.25
C VAL A 924 13.26 17.75 -3.34
N ILE A 925 13.67 16.53 -3.03
CA ILE A 925 14.85 16.22 -2.22
C ILE A 925 15.93 15.65 -3.13
N ILE A 926 17.10 16.25 -3.06
CA ILE A 926 18.27 15.92 -3.88
C ILE A 926 19.46 15.67 -2.98
N GLY A 927 20.35 14.77 -3.39
CA GLY A 927 21.70 14.67 -2.85
C GLY A 927 22.67 15.27 -3.86
N ASP A 928 23.47 16.24 -3.43
CA ASP A 928 24.51 16.85 -4.27
C ASP A 928 25.91 16.63 -3.67
N MET A 929 26.93 16.72 -4.52
CA MET A 929 28.34 16.71 -4.13
C MET A 929 28.87 18.14 -4.18
N THR A 930 28.59 18.94 -3.15
CA THR A 930 29.20 20.27 -2.98
C THR A 930 30.48 20.18 -2.16
N SER A 931 31.53 20.89 -2.60
CA SER A 931 32.74 21.07 -1.80
C SER A 931 32.47 22.10 -0.70
N GLY A 932 31.84 21.65 0.40
CA GLY A 932 31.92 22.33 1.69
C GLY A 932 31.57 23.82 1.73
N LYS A 933 30.51 24.28 1.04
CA LYS A 933 29.79 25.47 1.51
C LYS A 933 28.63 24.99 2.36
N ALA A 934 28.80 25.10 3.68
CA ALA A 934 27.72 24.92 4.63
C ALA A 934 26.49 25.73 4.17
N THR A 935 25.30 25.15 4.37
CA THR A 935 24.04 25.91 4.47
C THR A 935 24.29 27.31 4.97
N GLN A 936 23.98 28.33 4.17
CA GLN A 936 23.99 29.70 4.63
C GLN A 936 23.12 29.78 5.89
N GLU A 937 23.75 29.98 7.05
CA GLU A 937 23.09 30.67 8.13
C GLU A 937 22.50 31.96 7.53
N TYR A 938 21.25 32.29 7.87
CA TYR A 938 20.67 33.59 7.51
C TYR A 938 21.40 34.66 8.32
N LEU A 939 22.58 35.02 7.82
CA LEU A 939 23.59 35.78 8.52
C LEU A 939 23.38 37.27 8.25
N ILE A 940 23.28 38.06 9.30
CA ILE A 940 23.24 39.52 9.23
C ILE A 940 24.47 40.06 9.95
N TYR A 941 25.21 40.94 9.30
CA TYR A 941 26.31 41.66 9.94
C TYR A 941 25.83 43.00 10.48
N VAL A 942 26.17 43.28 11.73
CA VAL A 942 26.04 44.61 12.30
C VAL A 942 27.38 45.04 12.85
N THR A 943 27.88 46.19 12.40
CA THR A 943 29.23 46.63 12.72
C THR A 943 29.23 47.96 13.46
N GLY A 944 30.12 48.14 14.43
CA GLY A 944 30.34 49.40 15.15
C GLY A 944 31.83 49.74 15.17
N PHE A 945 32.19 51.01 15.23
CA PHE A 945 33.60 51.42 15.28
C PHE A 945 34.14 51.32 16.70
N GLY A 946 35.36 50.80 16.85
CA GLY A 946 36.04 50.77 18.16
C GLY A 946 36.54 52.14 18.65
N PRO A 947 37.11 52.21 19.86
CA PRO A 947 37.68 53.45 20.41
C PRO A 947 38.94 53.91 19.65
N PHE A 948 39.23 55.22 19.70
CA PHE A 948 40.41 55.83 19.06
C PHE A 948 40.98 57.00 19.89
N ALA A 949 42.27 57.34 19.67
CA ALA A 949 42.99 58.27 20.53
C ALA A 949 42.38 59.70 20.51
N GLY A 950 42.00 60.22 21.68
CA GLY A 950 41.42 61.56 21.87
C GLY A 950 39.90 61.58 22.10
N HIS A 951 39.22 60.45 21.91
CA HIS A 951 37.91 60.16 22.49
C HIS A 951 38.11 59.04 23.53
N GLU A 952 37.45 59.13 24.68
CA GLU A 952 37.64 58.21 25.82
C GLU A 952 37.40 56.73 25.47
N ALA A 953 37.61 55.81 26.42
CA ALA A 953 37.64 54.34 26.30
C ALA A 953 36.42 53.64 25.66
N VAL A 954 35.48 54.39 25.08
CA VAL A 954 34.12 53.98 24.71
C VAL A 954 33.69 54.69 23.41
N ASN A 955 33.18 53.94 22.42
CA ASN A 955 32.64 54.47 21.16
C ASN A 955 31.14 54.16 21.05
N ALA A 956 30.30 55.18 20.84
CA ALA A 956 28.84 55.03 20.89
C ALA A 956 28.28 54.00 19.91
N SER A 957 28.89 53.83 18.75
CA SER A 957 28.38 52.86 17.78
C SER A 957 28.71 51.42 18.17
N TRP A 958 29.92 51.14 18.66
CA TRP A 958 30.24 49.80 19.17
C TRP A 958 29.48 49.47 20.47
N GLU A 959 29.34 50.44 21.38
CA GLU A 959 28.59 50.26 22.62
C GLU A 959 27.12 49.88 22.39
N ALA A 960 26.49 50.42 21.35
CA ALA A 960 25.15 50.03 20.97
C ALA A 960 25.13 48.66 20.26
N VAL A 961 26.06 48.42 19.33
CA VAL A 961 26.09 47.18 18.53
C VAL A 961 26.36 45.95 19.40
N GLN A 962 27.25 46.02 20.39
CA GLN A 962 27.56 44.88 21.26
C GLN A 962 26.42 44.46 22.19
N LEU A 963 25.39 45.30 22.35
CA LEU A 963 24.18 45.02 23.14
C LEU A 963 23.09 44.31 22.32
N LEU A 964 23.26 44.17 21.00
CA LEU A 964 22.32 43.44 20.15
C LEU A 964 22.32 41.95 20.48
N PRO A 965 21.20 41.24 20.30
CA PRO A 965 21.17 39.80 20.47
C PRO A 965 22.00 39.10 19.39
N THR A 966 22.47 37.89 19.66
CA THR A 966 23.19 37.06 18.66
C THR A 966 22.24 36.33 17.69
N GLN A 967 20.94 36.33 17.98
CA GLN A 967 19.89 35.79 17.10
C GLN A 967 18.68 36.71 17.10
N ARG A 968 18.03 36.87 15.95
CA ARG A 968 16.82 37.67 15.80
C ARG A 968 15.84 36.97 14.88
N THR A 969 14.58 36.88 15.29
CA THR A 969 13.51 36.29 14.47
C THR A 969 12.62 37.40 13.92
N VAL A 970 12.48 37.47 12.61
CA VAL A 970 11.61 38.42 11.89
C VAL A 970 10.73 37.62 10.94
N ARG A 971 9.40 37.84 10.98
CA ARG A 971 8.41 37.09 10.17
C ARG A 971 8.58 35.55 10.23
N ASN A 972 8.82 35.00 11.43
CA ASN A 972 9.09 33.57 11.68
C ASN A 972 10.38 33.01 11.05
N GLN A 973 11.23 33.84 10.45
CA GLN A 973 12.57 33.45 10.01
C GLN A 973 13.61 33.85 11.07
N SER A 974 14.47 32.92 11.47
CA SER A 974 15.56 33.18 12.42
C SER A 974 16.84 33.58 11.68
N PHE A 975 17.46 34.67 12.12
CA PHE A 975 18.71 35.23 11.61
C PHE A 975 19.78 35.17 12.69
N HIS A 976 21.01 34.82 12.30
CA HIS A 976 22.18 34.93 13.17
C HIS A 976 22.82 36.31 12.97
N LEU A 977 23.02 37.03 14.07
CA LEU A 977 23.61 38.38 14.06
C LEU A 977 25.09 38.28 14.41
N LYS A 978 25.94 38.61 13.43
CA LYS A 978 27.39 38.69 13.61
C LYS A 978 27.79 40.13 13.89
N LEU A 979 28.07 40.39 15.17
CA LEU A 979 28.40 41.71 15.70
C LEU A 979 29.90 41.93 15.60
N VAL A 980 30.35 42.97 14.89
CA VAL A 980 31.78 43.16 14.59
C VAL A 980 32.25 44.56 14.97
N GLU A 981 33.30 44.62 15.79
CA GLU A 981 34.02 45.85 16.09
C GLU A 981 34.99 46.17 14.95
N ILE A 982 34.83 47.33 14.35
CA ILE A 982 35.63 47.80 13.21
C ILE A 982 36.73 48.74 13.72
N PRO A 983 38.00 48.49 13.35
CA PRO A 983 39.08 49.39 13.70
C PRO A 983 38.98 50.69 12.91
N VAL A 984 39.34 51.80 13.55
CA VAL A 984 39.17 53.14 12.96
C VAL A 984 40.31 53.48 11.96
N ILE A 985 40.93 52.53 11.24
CA ILE A 985 42.06 52.80 10.31
C ILE A 985 41.77 52.26 8.93
N TYR A 986 42.02 53.05 7.89
CA TYR A 986 41.62 52.76 6.51
C TYR A 986 42.06 51.39 5.98
N ASP A 987 43.34 51.03 6.12
CA ASP A 987 43.87 49.75 5.62
C ASP A 987 43.25 48.52 6.28
N LYS A 988 42.75 48.67 7.51
CA LYS A 988 42.09 47.57 8.21
C LYS A 988 40.63 47.48 7.80
N VAL A 989 39.93 48.62 7.67
CA VAL A 989 38.53 48.68 7.22
C VAL A 989 38.35 47.97 5.88
N ASP A 990 39.24 48.22 4.92
CA ASP A 990 39.19 47.61 3.59
C ASP A 990 39.16 46.07 3.66
N LYS A 991 40.07 45.47 4.43
CA LYS A 991 40.12 44.01 4.66
C LYS A 991 38.90 43.48 5.41
N PHE A 992 38.30 44.29 6.29
CA PHE A 992 37.11 43.90 7.03
C PHE A 992 35.89 43.85 6.11
N VAL A 993 35.72 44.84 5.22
CA VAL A 993 34.63 44.86 4.25
C VAL A 993 34.70 43.64 3.34
N GLU A 994 35.89 43.31 2.80
CA GLU A 994 36.07 42.11 1.98
C GLU A 994 35.64 40.83 2.73
N ARG A 995 36.10 40.64 3.97
CA ARG A 995 35.73 39.48 4.80
C ARG A 995 34.24 39.41 5.15
N ILE A 996 33.60 40.56 5.42
CA ILE A 996 32.16 40.60 5.71
C ILE A 996 31.38 40.03 4.53
N TRP A 997 31.75 40.42 3.30
CA TRP A 997 31.05 39.99 2.10
C TRP A 997 31.45 38.60 1.59
N GLU A 998 32.62 38.08 1.94
CA GLU A 998 33.01 36.68 1.71
C GLU A 998 32.02 35.69 2.35
N ASP A 999 31.45 36.05 3.51
CA ASP A 999 30.44 35.25 4.21
C ASP A 999 29.03 35.31 3.54
N ASN A 1000 28.87 36.09 2.47
CA ASN A 1000 27.62 36.34 1.74
C ASN A 1000 26.39 36.61 2.64
N PRO A 1001 26.43 37.65 3.49
CA PRO A 1001 25.36 37.97 4.41
C PRO A 1001 24.08 38.42 3.71
N LYS A 1002 22.94 38.24 4.39
CA LYS A 1002 21.61 38.66 3.94
C LYS A 1002 21.38 40.17 4.12
N LEU A 1003 22.05 40.77 5.10
CA LEU A 1003 22.02 42.20 5.34
C LEU A 1003 23.32 42.62 6.05
N VAL A 1004 23.86 43.79 5.70
CA VAL A 1004 24.98 44.43 6.38
C VAL A 1004 24.57 45.82 6.82
N ILE A 1005 24.64 46.07 8.13
CA ILE A 1005 24.41 47.38 8.74
C ILE A 1005 25.72 47.88 9.35
N HIS A 1006 26.18 49.03 8.90
CA HIS A 1006 27.32 49.72 9.49
C HIS A 1006 26.85 50.85 10.40
N CYS A 1007 27.41 50.94 11.62
CA CYS A 1007 27.06 51.97 12.59
C CYS A 1007 28.26 52.88 12.89
N GLY A 1008 28.11 54.17 12.65
CA GLY A 1008 29.10 55.22 12.95
C GLY A 1008 28.59 56.25 13.95
N VAL A 1009 29.48 57.11 14.45
CA VAL A 1009 29.13 58.19 15.39
C VAL A 1009 29.24 59.55 14.69
N ASP A 1010 28.20 60.36 14.77
CA ASP A 1010 28.24 61.77 14.39
C ASP A 1010 28.10 62.64 15.64
N GLY A 1011 29.18 63.35 15.99
CA GLY A 1011 29.23 64.23 17.16
C GLY A 1011 28.21 65.37 17.17
N SER A 1012 27.62 65.68 16.01
CA SER A 1012 26.59 66.71 15.84
C SER A 1012 25.16 66.16 15.75
N ALA A 1013 25.00 64.83 15.69
CA ALA A 1013 23.70 64.19 15.55
C ALA A 1013 22.90 64.27 16.86
N LYS A 1014 21.65 64.72 16.76
CA LYS A 1014 20.66 64.71 17.86
C LYS A 1014 19.60 63.61 17.70
N LYS A 1015 19.63 62.91 16.56
CA LYS A 1015 18.70 61.86 16.15
C LYS A 1015 19.51 60.72 15.52
N ILE A 1016 18.96 59.51 15.51
CA ILE A 1016 19.56 58.38 14.81
C ILE A 1016 19.30 58.57 13.31
N ARG A 1017 20.38 58.73 12.54
CA ARG A 1017 20.28 59.03 11.11
C ARG A 1017 20.52 57.77 10.30
N VAL A 1018 19.56 57.43 9.44
CA VAL A 1018 19.71 56.35 8.46
C VAL A 1018 20.14 56.98 7.15
N GLU A 1019 21.27 56.54 6.63
CA GLU A 1019 21.92 57.22 5.52
C GLU A 1019 21.60 56.61 4.17
N LYS A 1020 21.46 57.46 3.15
CA LYS A 1020 21.10 57.05 1.78
C LYS A 1020 22.29 56.91 0.84
N HIS A 1021 23.31 57.77 0.99
CA HIS A 1021 24.36 57.96 -0.02
C HIS A 1021 25.76 58.02 0.58
N ALA A 1022 26.71 57.32 -0.02
CA ALA A 1022 28.14 57.51 0.20
C ALA A 1022 28.77 58.27 -0.98
N TYR A 1023 29.74 59.15 -0.73
CA TYR A 1023 30.38 59.98 -1.77
C TYR A 1023 31.82 59.56 -2.01
N ASN A 1024 32.29 59.65 -3.25
CA ASN A 1024 33.63 59.18 -3.61
C ASN A 1024 34.76 60.21 -3.32
N SER A 1025 34.43 61.50 -3.20
CA SER A 1025 35.43 62.59 -3.25
C SER A 1025 35.95 63.10 -1.89
N ASN A 1026 35.60 62.48 -0.77
CA ASN A 1026 35.76 63.08 0.58
C ASN A 1026 36.81 62.42 1.50
N TYR A 1027 37.70 61.55 1.01
CA TYR A 1027 38.59 60.72 1.85
C TYR A 1027 40.08 61.13 1.85
N CYS A 1028 40.41 62.31 1.32
CA CYS A 1028 41.81 62.76 1.17
C CYS A 1028 42.42 63.36 2.45
N LYS A 1029 41.68 63.41 3.55
CA LYS A 1029 42.15 63.92 4.84
C LYS A 1029 42.64 62.75 5.71
N ALA A 1030 43.65 63.00 6.53
CA ALA A 1030 44.21 61.99 7.42
C ALA A 1030 43.14 61.47 8.39
N ASP A 1031 43.08 60.14 8.56
CA ASP A 1031 42.35 59.52 9.66
C ASP A 1031 42.98 59.88 11.02
N TRP A 1032 42.41 59.37 12.11
CA TRP A 1032 42.94 59.62 13.45
C TRP A 1032 44.38 59.12 13.65
N SER A 1033 44.87 58.19 12.82
CA SER A 1033 46.24 57.69 12.85
C SER A 1033 47.23 58.56 12.06
N GLY A 1034 46.76 59.69 11.51
CA GLY A 1034 47.57 60.60 10.71
C GLY A 1034 47.79 60.12 9.27
N LYS A 1035 47.06 59.09 8.80
CA LYS A 1035 47.21 58.52 7.46
C LYS A 1035 46.07 58.94 6.54
N CYS A 1036 46.40 59.46 5.36
CA CYS A 1036 45.42 59.68 4.29
C CYS A 1036 45.23 58.40 3.47
N LEU A 1037 44.05 58.24 2.87
CA LEU A 1037 43.80 57.16 1.91
C LEU A 1037 44.61 57.38 0.62
N ASP A 1038 45.12 56.30 0.03
CA ASP A 1038 45.69 56.35 -1.32
C ASP A 1038 44.57 56.61 -2.35
N SER A 1039 44.81 57.54 -3.27
CA SER A 1039 43.93 57.86 -4.40
C SER A 1039 43.43 56.63 -5.18
N GLN A 1040 44.23 55.57 -5.30
CA GLN A 1040 43.81 54.34 -6.01
C GLN A 1040 42.78 53.52 -5.23
N LYS A 1041 42.73 53.63 -3.89
CA LYS A 1041 41.74 52.96 -3.03
C LYS A 1041 40.39 53.68 -2.99
N ILE A 1042 40.30 54.85 -3.63
CA ILE A 1042 39.07 55.62 -3.83
C ILE A 1042 38.34 55.15 -5.09
N CYS A 1043 38.97 54.34 -5.94
CA CYS A 1043 38.33 53.84 -7.17
C CYS A 1043 37.38 52.67 -6.86
N LEU A 1044 36.11 52.82 -7.27
CA LEU A 1044 35.08 51.79 -7.16
C LEU A 1044 35.41 50.60 -8.07
N LYS A 1045 35.34 49.37 -7.54
CA LYS A 1045 35.71 48.13 -8.24
C LYS A 1045 34.66 47.74 -9.29
N ASN A 1046 33.38 48.09 -9.09
CA ASN A 1046 32.27 47.46 -9.84
C ASN A 1046 31.60 48.32 -10.92
N ASN A 1047 31.97 49.59 -11.14
CA ASN A 1047 31.17 50.45 -12.03
C ASN A 1047 31.85 51.08 -13.25
N GLY A 1048 33.17 51.04 -13.43
CA GLY A 1048 33.85 51.47 -14.68
C GLY A 1048 33.57 52.92 -15.16
N ILE A 1049 32.83 53.71 -14.38
CA ILE A 1049 32.37 55.07 -14.62
C ILE A 1049 32.70 55.85 -13.33
N ASP A 1050 33.33 57.02 -13.46
CA ASP A 1050 33.51 57.96 -12.34
C ASP A 1050 32.15 58.37 -11.80
N CYS A 1051 31.69 57.71 -10.73
CA CYS A 1051 30.46 58.06 -10.04
C CYS A 1051 30.82 58.83 -8.75
N ASP A 1052 30.30 60.05 -8.61
CA ASP A 1052 30.55 60.89 -7.44
C ASP A 1052 29.90 60.36 -6.15
N SER A 1053 28.90 59.47 -6.25
CA SER A 1053 28.22 58.86 -5.11
C SER A 1053 27.54 57.51 -5.40
N LEU A 1054 27.45 56.63 -4.40
CA LEU A 1054 26.63 55.40 -4.42
C LEU A 1054 25.47 55.51 -3.42
N SER A 1055 24.36 54.82 -3.73
CA SER A 1055 23.15 54.80 -2.88
C SER A 1055 22.76 53.39 -2.49
N THR A 1056 22.19 53.21 -1.31
CA THR A 1056 21.51 51.95 -0.97
C THR A 1056 20.21 51.81 -1.77
N CYS A 1057 19.86 50.59 -2.16
CA CYS A 1057 18.54 50.30 -2.75
C CYS A 1057 17.46 50.04 -1.70
N ILE A 1058 17.81 50.05 -0.40
CA ILE A 1058 16.85 49.98 0.71
C ILE A 1058 16.10 51.31 0.79
N ASP A 1059 14.77 51.27 0.96
CA ASP A 1059 13.94 52.49 1.01
C ASP A 1059 14.00 53.12 2.41
N VAL A 1060 15.06 53.92 2.59
CA VAL A 1060 15.34 54.62 3.84
C VAL A 1060 14.20 55.55 4.25
N GLU A 1061 13.51 56.19 3.31
CA GLU A 1061 12.41 57.10 3.66
C GLU A 1061 11.24 56.33 4.24
N LYS A 1062 10.86 55.24 3.59
CA LYS A 1062 9.79 54.36 4.08
C LYS A 1062 10.10 53.84 5.48
N ILE A 1063 11.30 53.32 5.70
CA ILE A 1063 11.71 52.78 7.02
C ILE A 1063 11.64 53.85 8.11
N VAL A 1064 12.21 55.03 7.86
CA VAL A 1064 12.22 56.13 8.84
C VAL A 1064 10.80 56.64 9.13
N ASN A 1065 9.95 56.76 8.11
CA ASN A 1065 8.57 57.20 8.27
C ASN A 1065 7.74 56.18 9.08
N GLU A 1066 7.88 54.89 8.79
CA GLU A 1066 7.22 53.82 9.54
C GLU A 1066 7.67 53.82 11.01
N LEU A 1067 8.97 53.90 11.27
CA LEU A 1067 9.50 53.89 12.65
C LEU A 1067 9.05 55.11 13.45
N ASN A 1068 9.09 56.32 12.87
CA ASN A 1068 8.60 57.53 13.54
C ASN A 1068 7.07 57.56 13.72
N SER A 1069 6.31 56.78 12.94
CA SER A 1069 4.86 56.62 13.15
C SER A 1069 4.52 55.71 14.33
N ILE A 1070 5.41 54.78 14.67
CA ILE A 1070 5.23 53.79 15.72
C ILE A 1070 5.86 54.25 17.04
N LEU A 1071 6.96 55.01 16.98
CA LEU A 1071 7.74 55.42 18.15
C LEU A 1071 7.61 56.93 18.43
N PRO A 1072 7.24 57.35 19.66
CA PRO A 1072 7.08 58.76 20.02
C PRO A 1072 8.45 59.48 20.09
N GLY A 1073 8.52 60.72 19.56
CA GLY A 1073 9.65 61.63 19.79
C GLY A 1073 10.56 61.93 18.58
N GLU A 1074 10.17 61.57 17.35
CA GLU A 1074 10.97 61.74 16.11
C GLU A 1074 12.45 61.32 16.27
N ILE A 1075 12.67 60.10 16.74
CA ILE A 1075 14.00 59.57 17.06
C ILE A 1075 14.85 59.35 15.80
N PHE A 1076 14.20 59.04 14.67
CA PHE A 1076 14.85 58.68 13.41
C PHE A 1076 14.81 59.83 12.41
N ALA A 1077 15.86 59.96 11.60
CA ALA A 1077 15.87 60.86 10.45
C ALA A 1077 16.56 60.17 9.26
N SER A 1078 16.05 60.39 8.05
CA SER A 1078 16.80 60.02 6.85
C SER A 1078 17.84 61.09 6.56
N SER A 1079 19.02 60.70 6.08
CA SER A 1079 20.14 61.60 5.83
C SER A 1079 20.88 61.20 4.57
N THR A 1080 21.50 62.18 3.93
CA THR A 1080 22.37 62.01 2.76
C THR A 1080 23.82 62.36 3.13
N LYS A 1081 24.17 62.30 4.41
CA LYS A 1081 25.43 62.79 4.97
C LYS A 1081 26.04 61.72 5.88
N VAL A 1082 26.50 60.61 5.28
CA VAL A 1082 27.25 59.51 5.95
C VAL A 1082 28.58 59.97 6.55
N GLY A 1083 28.89 61.25 6.46
CA GLY A 1083 30.03 61.85 7.10
C GLY A 1083 31.28 61.74 6.23
N ASN A 1084 32.34 62.39 6.69
CA ASN A 1084 33.65 62.32 6.05
C ASN A 1084 34.46 61.18 6.69
N TYR A 1085 35.60 60.83 6.09
CA TYR A 1085 36.55 59.85 6.65
C TYR A 1085 36.05 58.39 6.60
N LEU A 1086 36.24 57.61 7.67
CA LEU A 1086 36.05 56.16 7.66
C LEU A 1086 34.59 55.72 7.61
N CYS A 1087 33.66 56.50 8.14
CA CYS A 1087 32.22 56.22 8.08
C CYS A 1087 31.71 56.23 6.64
N GLY A 1088 32.05 57.27 5.88
CA GLY A 1088 31.75 57.31 4.44
C GLY A 1088 32.49 56.21 3.67
N TYR A 1089 33.76 55.97 3.99
CA TYR A 1089 34.60 55.02 3.24
C TYR A 1089 34.12 53.56 3.38
N ILE A 1090 33.83 53.10 4.60
CA ILE A 1090 33.32 51.73 4.80
C ILE A 1090 31.98 51.53 4.09
N TYR A 1091 31.11 52.54 4.13
CA TYR A 1091 29.79 52.44 3.50
C TYR A 1091 29.91 52.43 1.98
N LEU A 1092 30.78 53.28 1.42
CA LEU A 1092 31.05 53.31 -0.01
C LEU A 1092 31.55 51.94 -0.51
N ASN A 1093 32.55 51.36 0.17
CA ASN A 1093 33.09 50.06 -0.21
C ASN A 1093 32.05 48.94 -0.09
N SER A 1094 31.21 48.97 0.95
CA SER A 1094 30.16 47.97 1.11
C SER A 1094 29.04 48.13 0.07
N LEU A 1095 28.67 49.36 -0.28
CA LEU A 1095 27.71 49.66 -1.36
C LEU A 1095 28.23 49.23 -2.74
N ASP A 1096 29.52 49.43 -3.00
CA ASP A 1096 30.17 49.01 -4.25
C ASP A 1096 30.12 47.49 -4.44
N ILE A 1097 30.16 46.73 -3.33
CA ILE A 1097 29.98 45.27 -3.36
C ILE A 1097 28.51 44.91 -3.52
N ASN A 1098 27.60 45.49 -2.72
CA ASN A 1098 26.17 45.18 -2.79
C ASN A 1098 25.29 46.31 -2.24
N CYS A 1099 24.72 47.12 -3.13
CA CYS A 1099 23.82 48.22 -2.75
C CYS A 1099 22.43 47.76 -2.27
N ASP A 1100 21.99 46.54 -2.62
CA ASP A 1100 20.69 46.00 -2.24
C ASP A 1100 20.59 45.62 -0.77
N ARG A 1101 21.72 45.25 -0.14
CA ARG A 1101 21.75 44.66 1.20
C ARG A 1101 22.70 45.40 2.16
N THR A 1102 23.04 46.65 1.86
CA THR A 1102 23.91 47.48 2.70
C THR A 1102 23.17 48.71 3.22
N LEU A 1103 23.29 48.98 4.52
CA LEU A 1103 22.81 50.19 5.16
C LEU A 1103 23.88 50.81 6.07
N PHE A 1104 23.81 52.13 6.27
CA PHE A 1104 24.61 52.83 7.27
C PHE A 1104 23.73 53.64 8.23
N ILE A 1105 24.06 53.59 9.52
CA ILE A 1105 23.37 54.30 10.60
C ILE A 1105 24.38 55.17 11.34
N HIS A 1106 24.07 56.45 11.48
CA HIS A 1106 24.76 57.35 12.39
C HIS A 1106 24.02 57.46 13.71
N VAL A 1107 24.74 57.20 14.80
CA VAL A 1107 24.25 57.36 16.15
C VAL A 1107 24.83 58.64 16.80
N PRO A 1108 24.09 59.31 17.70
CA PRO A 1108 24.60 60.40 18.53
C PRO A 1108 25.76 59.97 19.46
N PRO A 1109 26.47 60.91 20.09
CA PRO A 1109 27.46 60.62 21.11
C PRO A 1109 26.92 59.73 22.24
N VAL A 1110 27.81 58.98 22.90
CA VAL A 1110 27.48 58.05 23.98
C VAL A 1110 26.60 58.75 25.02
N ASN A 1111 25.43 58.18 25.33
CA ASN A 1111 24.49 58.67 26.34
C ASN A 1111 23.94 60.11 26.11
N LEU A 1112 24.02 60.65 24.89
CA LEU A 1112 23.55 62.00 24.55
C LEU A 1112 22.91 62.05 23.15
N PRO A 1113 21.57 62.17 22.99
CA PRO A 1113 20.53 62.21 24.03
C PRO A 1113 20.03 60.83 24.46
N TYR A 1114 20.50 59.74 23.82
CA TYR A 1114 20.02 58.37 24.05
C TYR A 1114 21.08 57.54 24.74
N THR A 1115 20.65 56.67 25.65
CA THR A 1115 21.52 55.65 26.26
C THR A 1115 21.99 54.64 25.21
N SER A 1116 23.09 53.92 25.48
CA SER A 1116 23.57 52.84 24.58
C SER A 1116 22.50 51.77 24.33
N GLN A 1117 21.69 51.43 25.34
CA GLN A 1117 20.57 50.49 25.18
C GLN A 1117 19.49 51.04 24.26
N GLN A 1118 19.05 52.28 24.44
CA GLN A 1118 18.06 52.91 23.56
C GLN A 1118 18.56 53.00 22.11
N THR A 1119 19.86 53.21 21.93
CA THR A 1119 20.50 53.23 20.62
C THR A 1119 20.54 51.83 20.00
N SER A 1120 20.82 50.79 20.78
CA SER A 1120 20.76 49.38 20.37
C SER A 1120 19.34 48.98 19.94
N ASP A 1121 18.33 49.29 20.75
CA ASP A 1121 16.93 48.98 20.45
C ASP A 1121 16.48 49.65 19.14
N ALA A 1122 16.94 50.88 18.89
CA ALA A 1122 16.66 51.59 17.65
C ALA A 1122 17.37 50.99 16.43
N ILE A 1123 18.62 50.52 16.57
CA ILE A 1123 19.32 49.77 15.50
C ILE A 1123 18.56 48.48 15.17
N LEU A 1124 18.09 47.76 16.20
CA LEU A 1124 17.33 46.52 16.03
C LEU A 1124 15.98 46.76 15.34
N ALA A 1125 15.30 47.86 15.64
CA ALA A 1125 14.06 48.24 14.97
C ALA A 1125 14.27 48.58 13.48
N ILE A 1126 15.37 49.28 13.15
CA ILE A 1126 15.76 49.52 11.75
C ILE A 1126 16.06 48.20 11.04
N LEU A 1127 16.80 47.29 11.70
CA LEU A 1127 17.13 45.98 11.17
C LEU A 1127 15.88 45.17 10.81
N ASP A 1128 14.91 45.08 11.73
CA ASP A 1128 13.67 44.35 11.48
C ASP A 1128 12.93 44.92 10.25
N LYS A 1129 12.88 46.25 10.11
CA LYS A 1129 12.27 46.92 8.95
C LYS A 1129 13.01 46.69 7.65
N CYS A 1130 14.34 46.68 7.67
CA CYS A 1130 15.13 46.31 6.49
C CYS A 1130 14.86 44.87 6.08
N VAL A 1131 14.80 43.94 7.03
CA VAL A 1131 14.52 42.53 6.76
C VAL A 1131 13.11 42.37 6.19
N GLU A 1132 12.10 43.03 6.77
CA GLU A 1132 10.73 43.05 6.23
C GLU A 1132 10.68 43.56 4.78
N GLN A 1133 11.36 44.68 4.49
CA GLN A 1133 11.42 45.23 3.14
C GLN A 1133 12.10 44.26 2.16
N LEU A 1134 13.24 43.69 2.54
CA LEU A 1134 13.97 42.76 1.67
C LEU A 1134 13.17 41.46 1.41
N PHE A 1135 12.38 41.00 2.39
CA PHE A 1135 11.43 39.91 2.19
C PHE A 1135 10.33 40.29 1.19
N ASP A 1136 9.73 41.47 1.33
CA ASP A 1136 8.66 41.95 0.44
C ASP A 1136 9.17 42.11 -1.01
N GLU A 1137 10.45 42.44 -1.18
CA GLU A 1137 11.12 42.57 -2.48
C GLU A 1137 11.70 41.25 -3.02
N GLY A 1138 11.63 40.15 -2.26
CA GLY A 1138 12.19 38.84 -2.64
C GLY A 1138 13.72 38.82 -2.74
N LYS A 1139 14.41 39.71 -2.01
CA LYS A 1139 15.87 39.88 -2.03
C LYS A 1139 16.62 39.05 -0.99
N ILE A 1140 15.93 38.52 0.03
CA ILE A 1140 16.49 37.61 1.06
C ILE A 1140 15.62 36.39 1.32
#